data_AF-E6R5E1-F1
#
_entry.id   AF-E6R5E1-F1
#
_cell.length_a   1.000
_cell.length_b   1.000
_cell.length_c   1.000
_cell.angle_alpha   90.00
_cell.angle_beta   90.00
_cell.angle_gamma   90.00
#
_symmetry.space_group_name_H-M   'P 1'
#
loop_
_entity.id
_entity.type
_entity.pdbx_description
1 polymer ?
#
loop_
_entity_poly.entity_id
_entity_poly.type
_entity_poly.pdbx_seq_one_letter_code
_entity_poly.pdbx_strand_id
1 'polypeptide(L)'
;MSARNLAAGTPYRRNLSPANGSHFDAPPVSSTSDSADSARSVGYTPVPTGERSYSGLLHGTISKVFRKGGQETVVSEEPTPFSSSKADSESASFNGCPYMNGSIPQTPTPKSTPKSASVAAPIPLPPPSAARLKGQKQNGSIPQMNGNSLGGDVEKLTIRSYEKDRDLKSQEVVYTTSNGVPVPHPYATQRAGVNGPLLLQDFHLIDLLSHFDRERIPERVVHAKGSGAHGTWECTDGLEDLCLASMFQRGATCPLTIRFSTVGGESGSPDLARDPRGFAVKFRTVEGNWDFVANNTPVFFLRDPAKFPHFIHTQKRDPATHLGGGDDSTMFWDYLSQNPESIHQLMILMSDRGIPAGWRHMHGYYGHTLKIVNDNGDWVYVQFHLISDQGNKFFTSEEASTKSPDWGQKDLYEAIERGEYPSWTMKVQIMTQEQAEEAWERKRINVFDLTHVWPHTDYPLRSVGKVTLNSNPSNYFAEVEQATFNPAHMIPGVEPSADPVLQARLFSYPDAHRHRVGPNYQQLPVNQSATPYATGNFQRDGAMAFYNQGGRPAYLSSIEPIKFQERRVNLNKVHGQFIGEAVSYLSEIRPEDFNAPRALWQKVFSDESKERFIQTVAGHMSTCKRKEIIARQIAIFRQVSPDLGARLEKATSVRGYGSIEGMSFNGTHNGFGIKRGANGLRQDAEVVFNNGAPQKTQKAR
;
A
#
# COMPACT_ATOMS: atom_id res chain seq x y z
N MET A 1 5.97 -44.11 -41.56
CA MET A 1 6.56 -45.28 -42.27
C MET A 1 7.72 -45.81 -41.46
N SER A 2 8.13 -47.06 -41.67
CA SER A 2 9.05 -47.79 -40.79
C SER A 2 10.51 -47.79 -41.23
N ALA A 3 11.44 -47.78 -40.27
CA ALA A 3 12.75 -48.41 -40.37
C ALA A 3 12.92 -49.34 -39.16
N ARG A 4 13.59 -50.49 -39.34
CA ARG A 4 13.78 -51.52 -38.30
C ARG A 4 15.25 -51.70 -37.93
N ASN A 5 15.44 -52.14 -36.69
CA ASN A 5 16.68 -52.59 -36.06
C ASN A 5 17.61 -53.45 -36.94
N LEU A 6 18.91 -53.36 -36.66
CA LEU A 6 19.81 -54.53 -36.58
C LEU A 6 20.75 -54.34 -35.36
N ALA A 7 21.26 -55.43 -34.79
CA ALA A 7 21.96 -55.42 -33.49
C ALA A 7 22.95 -56.60 -33.33
N ALA A 8 23.70 -56.56 -32.20
CA ALA A 8 24.72 -57.51 -31.71
C ALA A 8 26.12 -57.48 -32.38
N GLY A 9 27.25 -57.66 -31.67
CA GLY A 9 27.45 -57.51 -30.21
C GLY A 9 28.59 -58.34 -29.56
N THR A 10 29.12 -57.86 -28.42
CA THR A 10 29.79 -58.62 -27.31
C THR A 10 31.16 -59.31 -27.62
N PRO A 11 31.90 -59.98 -26.66
CA PRO A 11 31.74 -60.11 -25.18
C PRO A 11 33.07 -60.03 -24.32
N TYR A 12 32.98 -60.38 -23.01
CA TYR A 12 34.04 -60.78 -22.02
C TYR A 12 34.85 -59.65 -21.29
N ARG A 13 35.18 -59.71 -19.97
CA ARG A 13 34.80 -60.62 -18.85
C ARG A 13 35.00 -59.98 -17.43
N ARG A 14 34.14 -60.37 -16.46
CA ARG A 14 34.24 -60.54 -14.96
C ARG A 14 35.47 -60.00 -14.19
N ASN A 15 35.37 -59.59 -12.91
CA ASN A 15 34.71 -60.18 -11.72
C ASN A 15 34.44 -59.05 -10.65
N LEU A 16 33.86 -59.19 -9.44
CA LEU A 16 33.28 -60.27 -8.58
C LEU A 16 32.23 -59.61 -7.60
N SER A 17 31.76 -60.31 -6.54
CA SER A 17 30.92 -59.80 -5.43
C SER A 17 31.04 -60.71 -4.19
N PRO A 18 30.51 -60.36 -2.99
CA PRO A 18 29.19 -60.92 -2.62
C PRO A 18 28.25 -60.04 -1.75
N ALA A 19 26.95 -60.07 -2.10
CA ALA A 19 25.77 -60.49 -1.31
C ALA A 19 25.42 -59.83 0.05
N ASN A 20 24.15 -59.61 0.43
CA ASN A 20 22.82 -60.09 -0.06
C ASN A 20 21.96 -58.89 -0.60
N GLY A 21 20.67 -58.94 -0.99
CA GLY A 21 19.55 -59.92 -0.93
C GLY A 21 18.45 -59.46 0.05
N SER A 22 17.12 -59.64 -0.15
CA SER A 22 16.37 -60.43 -1.16
C SER A 22 15.01 -59.78 -1.57
N HIS A 23 13.88 -60.51 -1.64
CA HIS A 23 12.57 -60.11 -2.20
C HIS A 23 11.36 -60.77 -1.50
N PHE A 24 10.17 -60.17 -1.64
CA PHE A 24 8.83 -60.78 -1.92
C PHE A 24 7.97 -59.62 -2.51
N ASP A 25 7.24 -59.65 -3.63
CA ASP A 25 6.30 -60.59 -4.31
C ASP A 25 4.81 -60.27 -4.05
N ALA A 26 3.98 -60.27 -5.10
CA ALA A 26 2.55 -59.97 -5.04
C ALA A 26 1.72 -60.54 -6.23
N PRO A 27 0.69 -61.37 -5.95
CA PRO A 27 -0.39 -61.72 -6.90
C PRO A 27 -1.81 -61.73 -6.23
N PRO A 28 -2.91 -62.07 -6.94
CA PRO A 28 -3.39 -61.62 -8.26
C PRO A 28 -4.85 -61.06 -8.18
N VAL A 29 -5.66 -61.13 -9.26
CA VAL A 29 -6.97 -60.44 -9.45
C VAL A 29 -8.10 -61.41 -9.87
N SER A 30 -9.38 -60.94 -9.84
CA SER A 30 -10.65 -61.51 -10.40
C SER A 30 -11.43 -62.47 -9.49
N SER A 31 -12.77 -62.63 -9.54
CA SER A 31 -13.95 -61.90 -10.12
C SER A 31 -15.25 -62.50 -9.46
N THR A 32 -16.52 -62.09 -9.60
CA THR A 32 -17.40 -61.60 -10.71
C THR A 32 -18.72 -60.95 -10.17
N SER A 33 -19.47 -60.25 -11.05
CA SER A 33 -20.97 -60.18 -11.18
C SER A 33 -21.93 -59.98 -9.97
N ASP A 34 -23.04 -59.25 -10.03
CA ASP A 34 -23.66 -58.37 -11.06
C ASP A 34 -24.84 -57.56 -10.44
N SER A 35 -25.15 -56.35 -10.95
CA SER A 35 -26.51 -55.98 -11.46
C SER A 35 -26.75 -54.46 -11.66
N ALA A 36 -27.02 -54.08 -12.91
CA ALA A 36 -27.96 -53.05 -13.40
C ALA A 36 -27.90 -51.54 -12.99
N ASP A 37 -27.80 -50.71 -14.03
CA ASP A 37 -28.51 -49.43 -14.29
C ASP A 37 -28.55 -48.31 -13.21
N SER A 38 -27.96 -47.14 -13.48
CA SER A 38 -28.39 -46.31 -14.63
C SER A 38 -27.44 -45.15 -14.92
N ALA A 39 -27.18 -44.90 -16.21
CA ALA A 39 -26.51 -43.69 -16.67
C ALA A 39 -27.55 -42.59 -16.99
N ARG A 40 -27.38 -41.39 -16.41
CA ARG A 40 -28.06 -40.18 -16.87
C ARG A 40 -27.11 -39.00 -16.95
N SER A 41 -27.00 -38.46 -18.16
CA SER A 41 -26.39 -37.17 -18.45
C SER A 41 -27.17 -36.03 -17.77
N VAL A 42 -26.45 -35.10 -17.15
CA VAL A 42 -26.95 -33.75 -16.87
C VAL A 42 -26.03 -32.79 -17.64
N GLY A 43 -26.51 -31.88 -18.49
CA GLY A 43 -27.89 -31.46 -18.72
C GLY A 43 -28.02 -29.96 -18.50
N TYR A 44 -27.34 -29.16 -19.34
CA TYR A 44 -27.43 -27.70 -19.32
C TYR A 44 -28.83 -27.26 -19.75
N THR A 45 -29.68 -26.86 -18.81
CA THR A 45 -30.98 -26.23 -19.09
C THR A 45 -30.79 -24.72 -19.28
N PRO A 46 -31.25 -24.12 -20.39
CA PRO A 46 -31.24 -22.66 -20.56
C PRO A 46 -32.21 -21.98 -19.57
N VAL A 47 -31.80 -20.84 -19.02
CA VAL A 47 -32.72 -19.96 -18.28
C VAL A 47 -33.55 -19.16 -19.29
N PRO A 48 -34.89 -19.09 -19.17
CA PRO A 48 -35.72 -18.30 -20.09
C PRO A 48 -35.39 -16.80 -20.05
N THR A 49 -35.25 -16.20 -21.23
CA THR A 49 -35.03 -14.75 -21.39
C THR A 49 -36.32 -13.97 -21.10
N GLY A 50 -36.44 -13.43 -19.90
CA GLY A 50 -37.45 -12.41 -19.57
C GLY A 50 -36.96 -11.01 -19.94
N GLU A 51 -37.68 -10.32 -20.82
CA GLU A 51 -37.32 -8.96 -21.25
C GLU A 51 -37.40 -7.95 -20.09
N ARG A 52 -36.28 -7.32 -19.74
CA ARG A 52 -36.25 -6.05 -19.00
C ARG A 52 -35.15 -5.14 -19.50
N SER A 53 -35.53 -4.23 -20.40
CA SER A 53 -34.74 -3.05 -20.73
C SER A 53 -34.64 -2.12 -19.51
N TYR A 54 -33.42 -1.74 -19.14
CA TYR A 54 -33.17 -0.66 -18.18
C TYR A 54 -32.78 0.61 -18.92
N SER A 55 -33.78 1.45 -19.24
CA SER A 55 -33.56 2.86 -19.53
C SER A 55 -33.40 3.64 -18.21
N GLY A 56 -32.53 4.65 -18.20
CA GLY A 56 -32.19 5.38 -16.98
C GLY A 56 -33.19 6.47 -16.57
N LEU A 57 -33.06 6.88 -15.30
CA LEU A 57 -33.42 8.18 -14.72
C LEU A 57 -34.84 8.74 -14.93
N LEU A 58 -35.63 8.75 -13.86
CA LEU A 58 -36.27 9.97 -13.34
C LEU A 58 -36.78 9.77 -11.90
N HIS A 59 -37.17 10.85 -11.22
CA HIS A 59 -37.67 10.81 -9.83
C HIS A 59 -39.04 10.14 -9.74
N GLY A 60 -39.33 9.44 -8.63
CA GLY A 60 -40.61 8.77 -8.39
C GLY A 60 -41.01 8.73 -6.92
N THR A 61 -42.16 9.33 -6.58
CA THR A 61 -42.75 9.36 -5.23
C THR A 61 -43.29 7.99 -4.82
N ILE A 62 -43.21 7.64 -3.53
CA ILE A 62 -43.78 6.39 -3.00
C ILE A 62 -45.29 6.53 -2.82
N SER A 63 -46.06 5.85 -3.66
CA SER A 63 -47.51 5.66 -3.50
C SER A 63 -47.85 4.19 -3.28
N LYS A 64 -48.51 3.86 -2.16
CA LYS A 64 -49.05 2.52 -1.89
C LYS A 64 -50.44 2.39 -2.51
N VAL A 65 -50.66 1.36 -3.33
CA VAL A 65 -51.98 1.02 -3.89
C VAL A 65 -52.52 -0.24 -3.22
N PHE A 66 -53.71 -0.14 -2.62
CA PHE A 66 -54.52 -1.30 -2.23
C PHE A 66 -55.65 -1.49 -3.24
N ARG A 67 -55.96 -2.75 -3.61
CA ARG A 67 -57.06 -3.10 -4.52
C ARG A 67 -58.23 -3.72 -3.77
N LYS A 68 -59.45 -3.16 -3.90
CA LYS A 68 -60.71 -3.89 -3.72
C LYS A 68 -61.88 -3.14 -4.40
N GLY A 69 -62.62 -3.82 -5.27
CA GLY A 69 -63.72 -3.21 -6.04
C GLY A 69 -63.21 -2.43 -7.26
N GLY A 70 -63.90 -2.54 -8.39
CA GLY A 70 -63.43 -1.97 -9.67
C GLY A 70 -64.28 -0.79 -10.14
N GLN A 71 -63.74 0.43 -10.01
CA GLN A 71 -63.99 1.60 -10.87
C GLN A 71 -62.87 2.60 -10.58
N GLU A 72 -62.31 3.24 -11.60
CA GLU A 72 -61.21 4.20 -11.45
C GLU A 72 -61.72 5.64 -11.57
N THR A 73 -61.52 6.42 -10.52
CA THR A 73 -61.71 7.87 -10.51
C THR A 73 -60.52 8.50 -9.80
N VAL A 74 -59.77 9.36 -10.48
CA VAL A 74 -58.60 10.04 -9.89
C VAL A 74 -59.03 11.43 -9.40
N VAL A 75 -58.79 11.71 -8.12
CA VAL A 75 -58.91 13.03 -7.52
C VAL A 75 -57.54 13.40 -6.94
N SER A 76 -57.07 14.60 -7.23
CA SER A 76 -55.78 15.12 -6.79
C SER A 76 -55.98 16.29 -5.81
N GLU A 77 -55.52 16.15 -4.57
CA GLU A 77 -55.41 17.24 -3.60
C GLU A 77 -53.95 17.66 -3.45
N GLU A 78 -53.69 18.97 -3.40
CA GLU A 78 -52.36 19.53 -3.14
C GLU A 78 -52.17 19.79 -1.63
N PRO A 79 -51.00 19.47 -1.02
CA PRO A 79 -50.74 19.80 0.38
C PRO A 79 -50.37 21.28 0.55
N THR A 80 -51.09 22.00 1.42
CA THR A 80 -50.75 23.38 1.80
C THR A 80 -49.65 23.43 2.88
N PRO A 81 -48.77 24.46 2.87
CA PRO A 81 -47.74 24.61 3.89
C PRO A 81 -48.29 25.27 5.17
N PHE A 82 -48.14 24.62 6.32
CA PHE A 82 -48.40 25.22 7.64
C PHE A 82 -47.15 25.92 8.22
N SER A 83 -47.36 26.85 9.16
CA SER A 83 -46.32 27.75 9.67
C SER A 83 -46.41 28.02 11.18
N SER A 84 -45.44 28.80 11.71
CA SER A 84 -45.23 29.17 13.12
C SER A 84 -44.70 28.04 14.03
N SER A 85 -43.99 28.29 15.14
CA SER A 85 -43.49 29.53 15.77
C SER A 85 -42.07 29.28 16.35
N LYS A 86 -41.14 30.26 16.45
CA LYS A 86 -40.92 31.15 17.60
C LYS A 86 -41.32 30.59 18.98
N ALA A 87 -40.50 30.68 20.04
CA ALA A 87 -39.09 31.07 20.17
C ALA A 87 -38.57 30.60 21.55
N ASP A 88 -37.25 30.51 21.74
CA ASP A 88 -36.49 31.39 22.66
C ASP A 88 -35.03 30.96 22.79
N SER A 89 -34.20 31.81 23.39
CA SER A 89 -32.73 31.73 23.33
C SER A 89 -32.07 31.67 24.70
N GLU A 90 -31.06 30.81 24.85
CA GLU A 90 -30.00 31.00 25.85
C GLU A 90 -28.64 30.58 25.26
N SER A 91 -27.56 31.23 25.69
CA SER A 91 -26.28 31.19 25.00
C SER A 91 -25.22 30.38 25.75
N ALA A 92 -24.63 29.38 25.07
CA ALA A 92 -23.48 28.64 25.52
C ALA A 92 -22.39 28.66 24.44
N SER A 93 -21.28 29.35 24.69
CA SER A 93 -20.18 29.51 23.76
C SER A 93 -19.30 28.25 23.70
N PHE A 94 -19.60 27.35 22.76
CA PHE A 94 -18.70 26.25 22.40
C PHE A 94 -17.60 26.74 21.43
N ASN A 95 -16.34 26.76 21.89
CA ASN A 95 -15.19 26.86 20.98
C ASN A 95 -14.83 25.44 20.51
N GLY A 96 -15.02 25.17 19.21
CA GLY A 96 -14.63 23.90 18.61
C GLY A 96 -14.51 23.98 17.08
N CYS A 97 -13.41 23.43 16.55
CA CYS A 97 -13.13 23.16 15.14
C CYS A 97 -13.14 24.36 14.16
N PRO A 98 -11.96 24.92 13.79
CA PRO A 98 -11.85 25.99 12.80
C PRO A 98 -11.83 25.46 11.35
N TYR A 99 -12.97 25.00 10.85
CA TYR A 99 -13.22 24.87 9.42
C TYR A 99 -14.33 25.84 8.99
N MET A 100 -14.18 26.44 7.80
CA MET A 100 -15.07 27.47 7.22
C MET A 100 -15.06 28.84 7.93
N ASN A 101 -14.03 29.64 7.67
CA ASN A 101 -14.14 31.12 7.75
C ASN A 101 -13.19 31.82 6.76
N GLY A 102 -13.38 31.55 5.46
CA GLY A 102 -12.76 32.31 4.37
C GLY A 102 -13.67 33.45 3.93
N SER A 103 -13.20 34.70 4.04
CA SER A 103 -14.00 35.89 3.73
C SER A 103 -14.20 36.09 2.22
N ILE A 104 -15.44 36.31 1.80
CA ILE A 104 -15.82 36.58 0.40
C ILE A 104 -15.43 38.03 0.03
N PRO A 105 -14.68 38.28 -1.05
CA PRO A 105 -14.44 39.63 -1.55
C PRO A 105 -15.74 40.26 -2.08
N GLN A 106 -16.07 41.46 -1.60
CA GLN A 106 -17.20 42.21 -2.15
C GLN A 106 -16.84 42.84 -3.51
N THR A 107 -17.71 42.65 -4.51
CA THR A 107 -17.71 43.44 -5.75
C THR A 107 -19.05 44.17 -5.91
N PRO A 108 -19.06 45.40 -6.48
CA PRO A 108 -20.17 46.35 -6.29
C PRO A 108 -21.40 46.06 -7.16
N THR A 109 -22.59 46.36 -6.61
CA THR A 109 -23.89 46.23 -7.28
C THR A 109 -24.17 47.35 -8.29
N PRO A 110 -24.56 47.02 -9.54
CA PRO A 110 -25.30 47.93 -10.41
C PRO A 110 -26.78 47.99 -10.00
N LYS A 111 -27.39 49.19 -9.99
CA LYS A 111 -28.84 49.36 -9.78
C LYS A 111 -29.58 49.47 -11.12
N SER A 112 -30.54 48.59 -11.40
CA SER A 112 -31.88 48.97 -11.92
C SER A 112 -32.73 47.76 -12.33
N THR A 113 -33.98 47.75 -11.85
CA THR A 113 -35.12 47.04 -12.45
C THR A 113 -35.90 48.04 -13.31
N PRO A 114 -36.63 47.65 -14.39
CA PRO A 114 -38.03 47.26 -14.15
C PRO A 114 -38.72 46.30 -15.17
N LYS A 115 -39.87 45.79 -14.71
CA LYS A 115 -41.09 45.39 -15.45
C LYS A 115 -41.13 44.06 -16.23
N SER A 116 -42.21 43.34 -15.92
CA SER A 116 -42.82 42.24 -16.67
C SER A 116 -43.64 42.73 -17.86
N ALA A 117 -43.75 41.89 -18.90
CA ALA A 117 -44.77 41.97 -19.96
C ALA A 117 -45.23 40.56 -20.35
N SER A 118 -46.41 40.43 -20.95
CA SER A 118 -47.17 39.16 -21.06
C SER A 118 -47.10 38.47 -22.43
N VAL A 119 -47.54 37.21 -22.43
CA VAL A 119 -47.70 36.27 -23.55
C VAL A 119 -48.31 36.87 -24.84
N ALA A 120 -47.81 36.42 -25.98
CA ALA A 120 -48.51 36.45 -27.27
C ALA A 120 -48.32 35.10 -28.02
N ALA A 121 -49.25 34.74 -28.90
CA ALA A 121 -49.33 33.44 -29.58
C ALA A 121 -48.51 33.40 -30.90
N PRO A 122 -48.16 32.19 -31.44
CA PRO A 122 -47.23 32.08 -32.57
C PRO A 122 -47.84 32.41 -33.94
N ILE A 123 -47.01 32.95 -34.84
CA ILE A 123 -47.33 33.20 -36.24
C ILE A 123 -46.62 32.13 -37.11
N PRO A 124 -47.33 31.40 -37.99
CA PRO A 124 -46.69 30.47 -38.93
C PRO A 124 -46.06 31.21 -40.13
N LEU A 125 -44.90 30.74 -40.59
CA LEU A 125 -44.24 31.24 -41.80
C LEU A 125 -44.35 30.23 -42.97
N PRO A 126 -44.36 30.69 -44.23
CA PRO A 126 -44.70 29.87 -45.40
C PRO A 126 -43.57 28.92 -45.86
N PRO A 127 -43.89 27.90 -46.68
CA PRO A 127 -42.90 26.99 -47.25
C PRO A 127 -41.95 27.69 -48.24
N PRO A 128 -40.72 27.18 -48.44
CA PRO A 128 -39.69 27.83 -49.24
C PRO A 128 -39.99 27.79 -50.75
N SER A 129 -39.76 28.91 -51.45
CA SER A 129 -39.83 28.98 -52.90
C SER A 129 -38.46 28.75 -53.55
N ALA A 130 -38.46 28.14 -54.75
CA ALA A 130 -37.24 27.82 -55.47
C ALA A 130 -36.69 29.04 -56.24
N ALA A 131 -35.66 29.69 -55.70
CA ALA A 131 -34.97 30.81 -56.35
C ALA A 131 -33.67 30.35 -57.05
N ARG A 132 -33.64 30.48 -58.38
CA ARG A 132 -32.52 30.05 -59.25
C ARG A 132 -31.39 31.10 -59.23
N LEU A 133 -30.30 30.82 -58.52
CA LEU A 133 -29.13 31.70 -58.45
C LEU A 133 -28.53 31.98 -59.85
N LYS A 134 -28.57 33.25 -60.27
CA LYS A 134 -27.65 33.81 -61.28
C LYS A 134 -26.38 34.27 -60.56
N GLY A 135 -25.22 34.00 -61.15
CA GLY A 135 -23.94 34.20 -60.49
C GLY A 135 -23.55 35.67 -60.29
N GLN A 136 -22.86 35.93 -59.18
CA GLN A 136 -21.99 37.09 -59.01
C GLN A 136 -20.54 36.61 -58.90
N LYS A 137 -19.60 37.30 -59.55
CA LYS A 137 -18.17 37.14 -59.26
C LYS A 137 -17.86 37.91 -57.97
N GLN A 138 -17.24 37.26 -57.00
CA GLN A 138 -16.48 37.96 -55.97
C GLN A 138 -15.02 37.52 -56.06
N ASN A 139 -14.14 38.48 -56.37
CA ASN A 139 -12.72 38.33 -56.10
C ASN A 139 -12.54 38.53 -54.59
N GLY A 140 -12.25 37.45 -53.88
CA GLY A 140 -11.90 37.45 -52.47
C GLY A 140 -11.17 36.15 -52.20
N SER A 141 -9.89 36.24 -51.85
CA SER A 141 -9.04 35.07 -51.64
C SER A 141 -9.53 34.29 -50.42
N ILE A 142 -10.26 33.20 -50.66
CA ILE A 142 -10.36 32.10 -49.70
C ILE A 142 -8.91 31.73 -49.33
N PRO A 143 -8.52 31.73 -48.04
CA PRO A 143 -7.25 31.17 -47.66
C PRO A 143 -7.24 29.70 -48.12
N GLN A 144 -6.32 29.34 -49.00
CA GLN A 144 -6.10 27.92 -49.27
C GLN A 144 -5.64 27.31 -47.95
N MET A 145 -6.52 26.56 -47.28
CA MET A 145 -6.07 25.49 -46.42
C MET A 145 -5.26 24.57 -47.33
N ASN A 146 -3.94 24.61 -47.19
CA ASN A 146 -3.04 23.73 -47.93
C ASN A 146 -3.55 22.31 -47.74
N GLY A 147 -4.00 21.68 -48.83
CA GLY A 147 -4.55 20.33 -48.77
C GLY A 147 -3.49 19.38 -48.21
N ASN A 148 -3.93 18.37 -47.44
CA ASN A 148 -3.04 17.41 -46.77
C ASN A 148 -1.96 16.87 -47.72
N SER A 149 -0.76 17.44 -47.66
CA SER A 149 0.39 17.06 -48.46
C SER A 149 1.11 15.85 -47.85
N LEU A 150 0.35 14.78 -47.61
CA LEU A 150 0.88 13.42 -47.44
C LEU A 150 1.47 12.86 -48.77
N GLY A 151 1.44 13.66 -49.85
CA GLY A 151 2.01 13.38 -51.16
C GLY A 151 3.43 13.93 -51.38
N GLY A 152 4.17 14.25 -50.30
CA GLY A 152 5.62 14.43 -50.33
C GLY A 152 6.29 13.18 -49.76
N ASP A 153 6.18 13.03 -48.44
CA ASP A 153 6.94 12.05 -47.67
C ASP A 153 6.19 10.71 -47.50
N VAL A 154 6.06 9.96 -48.60
CA VAL A 154 5.84 8.49 -48.54
C VAL A 154 7.17 7.75 -48.27
N GLU A 155 8.24 8.49 -47.96
CA GLU A 155 9.53 7.96 -47.54
C GLU A 155 9.44 7.28 -46.17
N LYS A 156 9.35 5.94 -46.19
CA LYS A 156 9.49 5.04 -45.03
C LYS A 156 8.48 5.30 -43.91
N LEU A 157 7.31 4.67 -44.04
CA LEU A 157 6.42 4.34 -42.92
C LEU A 157 7.26 3.82 -41.73
N THR A 158 7.37 4.63 -40.69
CA THR A 158 8.26 4.39 -39.54
C THR A 158 7.40 4.16 -38.30
N ILE A 159 7.53 2.98 -37.70
CA ILE A 159 6.87 2.66 -36.44
C ILE A 159 7.49 3.53 -35.34
N ARG A 160 6.67 4.36 -34.69
CA ARG A 160 7.08 5.20 -33.57
C ARG A 160 7.12 4.40 -32.26
N SER A 161 7.78 4.95 -31.24
CA SER A 161 7.87 4.36 -29.90
C SER A 161 7.20 5.32 -28.92
N TYR A 162 6.26 4.80 -28.12
CA TYR A 162 5.54 5.59 -27.13
C TYR A 162 6.49 6.19 -26.08
N GLU A 163 7.61 5.52 -25.77
CA GLU A 163 8.65 6.02 -24.89
C GLU A 163 9.34 7.27 -25.46
N LYS A 164 9.65 7.27 -26.76
CA LYS A 164 10.23 8.45 -27.44
C LYS A 164 9.22 9.59 -27.56
N ASP A 165 7.97 9.27 -27.88
CA ASP A 165 6.93 10.28 -28.11
C ASP A 165 6.46 10.94 -26.81
N ARG A 166 6.54 10.22 -25.67
CA ARG A 166 6.35 10.76 -24.31
C ARG A 166 7.39 11.83 -23.94
N ASP A 167 8.62 11.70 -24.44
CA ASP A 167 9.75 12.55 -24.07
C ASP A 167 9.88 13.81 -24.97
N LEU A 168 8.99 13.95 -25.95
CA LEU A 168 8.83 15.17 -26.76
C LEU A 168 8.00 16.23 -26.02
N LYS A 169 8.21 17.51 -26.33
CA LYS A 169 7.39 18.60 -25.77
C LYS A 169 6.07 18.74 -26.56
N SER A 170 5.07 19.36 -25.94
CA SER A 170 3.71 19.47 -26.48
C SER A 170 3.62 20.13 -27.87
N GLN A 171 4.57 21.00 -28.25
CA GLN A 171 4.61 21.63 -29.58
C GLN A 171 5.33 20.79 -30.66
N GLU A 172 5.84 19.61 -30.30
CA GLU A 172 6.56 18.67 -31.20
C GLU A 172 5.70 17.43 -31.54
N VAL A 173 4.47 17.36 -31.01
CA VAL A 173 3.52 16.25 -31.18
C VAL A 173 2.19 16.71 -31.79
N VAL A 174 1.45 15.79 -32.39
CA VAL A 174 0.14 16.04 -33.03
C VAL A 174 -0.97 15.46 -32.15
N TYR A 175 -2.04 16.24 -31.92
CA TYR A 175 -3.21 15.74 -31.20
C TYR A 175 -3.93 14.66 -32.02
N THR A 176 -4.09 13.49 -31.41
CA THR A 176 -4.53 12.24 -32.04
C THR A 176 -5.48 11.49 -31.10
N THR A 177 -6.29 10.59 -31.65
CA THR A 177 -6.92 9.50 -30.87
C THR A 177 -5.89 8.40 -30.58
N SER A 178 -6.21 7.48 -29.66
CA SER A 178 -5.31 6.41 -29.18
C SER A 178 -4.72 5.50 -30.28
N ASN A 179 -5.40 5.39 -31.42
CA ASN A 179 -4.93 4.64 -32.60
C ASN A 179 -4.06 5.47 -33.57
N GLY A 180 -3.72 6.71 -33.22
CA GLY A 180 -2.85 7.61 -33.98
C GLY A 180 -3.54 8.46 -35.05
N VAL A 181 -4.88 8.40 -35.20
CA VAL A 181 -5.59 9.26 -36.17
C VAL A 181 -5.63 10.72 -35.67
N PRO A 182 -5.12 11.71 -36.43
CA PRO A 182 -5.13 13.12 -36.02
C PRO A 182 -6.54 13.69 -35.92
N VAL A 183 -6.77 14.52 -34.90
CA VAL A 183 -8.06 15.20 -34.66
C VAL A 183 -7.87 16.72 -34.69
N PRO A 184 -8.65 17.50 -35.48
CA PRO A 184 -8.43 18.93 -35.60
C PRO A 184 -8.62 19.76 -34.32
N HIS A 185 -9.40 19.28 -33.35
CA HIS A 185 -9.64 20.00 -32.09
C HIS A 185 -10.13 19.06 -30.97
N PRO A 186 -9.55 19.10 -29.75
CA PRO A 186 -9.85 18.14 -28.67
C PRO A 186 -11.26 18.25 -28.09
N TYR A 187 -11.96 19.36 -28.29
CA TYR A 187 -13.34 19.54 -27.82
C TYR A 187 -14.39 19.43 -28.94
N ALA A 188 -14.00 19.02 -30.15
CA ALA A 188 -14.94 18.78 -31.24
C ALA A 188 -15.62 17.40 -31.11
N THR A 189 -16.93 17.37 -31.33
CA THR A 189 -17.75 16.15 -31.29
C THR A 189 -18.70 16.08 -32.49
N GLN A 190 -19.02 14.87 -32.95
CA GLN A 190 -19.86 14.65 -34.12
C GLN A 190 -21.34 14.65 -33.74
N ARG A 191 -22.13 15.47 -34.46
CA ARG A 191 -23.57 15.63 -34.22
C ARG A 191 -24.34 15.89 -35.51
N ALA A 192 -25.64 15.60 -35.50
CA ALA A 192 -26.56 15.78 -36.62
C ALA A 192 -26.91 17.28 -36.86
N GLY A 193 -25.92 18.07 -37.30
CA GLY A 193 -26.06 19.52 -37.45
C GLY A 193 -26.01 20.28 -36.12
N VAL A 194 -25.96 21.61 -36.18
CA VAL A 194 -25.62 22.49 -35.03
C VAL A 194 -26.56 22.37 -33.82
N ASN A 195 -27.78 21.88 -34.02
CA ASN A 195 -28.79 21.69 -32.96
C ASN A 195 -29.20 20.22 -32.74
N GLY A 196 -28.67 19.26 -33.52
CA GLY A 196 -29.05 17.85 -33.42
C GLY A 196 -28.28 17.05 -32.37
N PRO A 197 -28.66 15.77 -32.13
CA PRO A 197 -27.98 14.88 -31.18
C PRO A 197 -26.56 14.52 -31.61
N LEU A 198 -25.75 14.09 -30.65
CA LEU A 198 -24.46 13.43 -30.88
C LEU A 198 -24.64 12.12 -31.64
N LEU A 199 -23.61 11.67 -32.36
CA LEU A 199 -23.62 10.41 -33.11
C LEU A 199 -22.71 9.37 -32.42
N LEU A 200 -23.22 8.16 -32.18
CA LEU A 200 -22.49 7.06 -31.53
C LEU A 200 -21.26 6.57 -32.33
N GLN A 201 -21.13 6.97 -33.60
CA GLN A 201 -19.96 6.67 -34.42
C GLN A 201 -18.76 7.63 -34.17
N ASP A 202 -18.90 8.61 -33.25
CA ASP A 202 -17.81 9.49 -32.84
C ASP A 202 -16.77 8.74 -32.00
N PHE A 203 -15.82 8.10 -32.68
CA PHE A 203 -14.73 7.39 -32.03
C PHE A 203 -13.87 8.30 -31.15
N HIS A 204 -13.68 9.58 -31.51
CA HIS A 204 -12.88 10.51 -30.71
C HIS A 204 -13.52 10.78 -29.33
N LEU A 205 -14.83 10.99 -29.29
CA LEU A 205 -15.56 11.15 -28.04
C LEU A 205 -15.57 9.85 -27.21
N ILE A 206 -15.72 8.69 -27.85
CA ILE A 206 -15.70 7.38 -27.18
C ILE A 206 -14.32 7.08 -26.58
N ASP A 207 -13.26 7.31 -27.34
CA ASP A 207 -11.87 7.07 -26.94
C ASP A 207 -11.51 7.91 -25.71
N LEU A 208 -11.80 9.23 -25.76
CA LEU A 208 -11.59 10.17 -24.66
C LEU A 208 -12.34 9.75 -23.38
N LEU A 209 -13.65 9.50 -23.47
CA LEU A 209 -14.47 9.14 -22.30
C LEU A 209 -14.10 7.76 -21.75
N SER A 210 -13.89 6.76 -22.61
CA SER A 210 -13.59 5.41 -22.16
C SER A 210 -12.22 5.26 -21.52
N HIS A 211 -11.23 6.09 -21.88
CA HIS A 211 -9.98 6.20 -21.13
C HIS A 211 -10.17 6.96 -19.80
N PHE A 212 -10.90 8.08 -19.80
CA PHE A 212 -11.16 8.87 -18.59
C PHE A 212 -11.79 8.03 -17.46
N ASP A 213 -12.82 7.25 -17.79
CA ASP A 213 -13.49 6.29 -16.90
C ASP A 213 -12.55 5.25 -16.25
N ARG A 214 -11.33 5.08 -16.79
CA ARG A 214 -10.38 3.99 -16.46
C ARG A 214 -9.01 4.49 -15.98
N GLU A 215 -8.83 5.80 -15.79
CA GLU A 215 -7.58 6.36 -15.25
C GLU A 215 -7.27 5.91 -13.79
N ARG A 216 -8.28 5.48 -13.02
CA ARG A 216 -8.13 5.17 -11.60
C ARG A 216 -7.94 3.65 -11.41
N ILE A 217 -6.72 3.26 -11.06
CA ILE A 217 -6.45 1.96 -10.45
C ILE A 217 -6.85 1.97 -8.96
N PRO A 218 -7.00 0.81 -8.29
CA PRO A 218 -7.15 0.77 -6.84
C PRO A 218 -5.96 1.46 -6.15
N GLU A 219 -6.22 2.19 -5.07
CA GLU A 219 -5.14 2.71 -4.23
C GLU A 219 -4.47 1.58 -3.43
N ARG A 220 -3.33 1.88 -2.78
CA ARG A 220 -2.72 0.93 -1.83
C ARG A 220 -3.59 0.88 -0.57
N VAL A 221 -4.03 -0.32 -0.17
CA VAL A 221 -4.90 -0.56 1.00
C VAL A 221 -4.43 0.19 2.26
N VAL A 222 -3.11 0.24 2.45
CA VAL A 222 -2.40 1.11 3.38
C VAL A 222 -1.34 1.91 2.63
N HIS A 223 -0.92 3.04 3.18
CA HIS A 223 0.04 3.95 2.53
C HIS A 223 -0.47 4.54 1.20
N ALA A 224 -1.78 4.80 1.10
CA ALA A 224 -2.40 5.34 -0.11
C ALA A 224 -1.85 6.73 -0.45
N LYS A 225 -2.02 7.72 0.44
CA LYS A 225 -1.40 9.05 0.31
C LYS A 225 0.12 8.94 0.41
N GLY A 226 0.84 9.61 -0.49
CA GLY A 226 2.29 9.63 -0.49
C GLY A 226 2.92 10.46 -1.59
N SER A 227 4.25 10.43 -1.63
CA SER A 227 5.11 11.22 -2.50
C SER A 227 6.34 10.41 -2.88
N GLY A 228 6.97 10.71 -4.01
CA GLY A 228 8.20 10.01 -4.39
C GLY A 228 9.13 10.86 -5.22
N ALA A 229 10.39 10.44 -5.25
CA ALA A 229 11.47 11.07 -5.98
C ALA A 229 12.59 10.06 -6.28
N HIS A 230 13.50 10.45 -7.17
CA HIS A 230 14.60 9.66 -7.70
C HIS A 230 15.94 10.19 -7.17
N GLY A 231 16.94 9.32 -7.15
CA GLY A 231 18.21 9.62 -6.49
C GLY A 231 19.26 8.55 -6.65
N THR A 232 20.32 8.67 -5.85
CA THR A 232 21.50 7.80 -5.88
C THR A 232 21.82 7.27 -4.48
N TRP A 233 22.23 6.00 -4.41
CA TRP A 233 22.94 5.39 -3.29
C TRP A 233 24.45 5.47 -3.50
N GLU A 234 25.20 5.72 -2.43
CA GLU A 234 26.66 5.67 -2.38
C GLU A 234 27.10 4.96 -1.08
N CYS A 235 27.93 3.91 -1.19
CA CYS A 235 28.48 3.23 -0.02
C CYS A 235 29.80 3.88 0.41
N THR A 236 29.75 4.71 1.46
CA THR A 236 30.89 5.50 1.96
C THR A 236 31.81 4.73 2.90
N ASP A 237 31.24 3.85 3.74
CA ASP A 237 31.91 3.23 4.88
C ASP A 237 32.10 1.72 4.75
N GLY A 238 31.36 1.07 3.84
CA GLY A 238 31.48 -0.36 3.57
C GLY A 238 30.79 -1.26 4.59
N LEU A 239 30.36 -2.43 4.12
CA LEU A 239 29.90 -3.56 4.94
C LEU A 239 30.49 -4.89 4.45
N GLU A 240 31.54 -4.84 3.63
CA GLU A 240 32.21 -6.00 3.00
C GLU A 240 32.71 -7.08 3.98
N ASP A 241 32.92 -6.74 5.26
CA ASP A 241 33.27 -7.70 6.32
C ASP A 241 32.09 -8.56 6.81
N LEU A 242 30.85 -8.11 6.58
CA LEU A 242 29.61 -8.74 7.09
C LEU A 242 28.58 -9.06 6.00
N CYS A 243 28.72 -8.50 4.79
CA CYS A 243 27.75 -8.68 3.70
C CYS A 243 28.43 -8.77 2.33
N LEU A 244 28.16 -9.86 1.61
CA LEU A 244 28.68 -10.14 0.26
C LEU A 244 28.00 -9.35 -0.87
N ALA A 245 26.92 -8.62 -0.57
CA ALA A 245 26.15 -7.87 -1.56
C ALA A 245 26.97 -6.72 -2.14
N SER A 246 27.11 -6.67 -3.46
CA SER A 246 28.01 -5.72 -4.14
C SER A 246 27.67 -4.25 -3.89
N MET A 247 26.42 -3.92 -3.52
CA MET A 247 26.03 -2.54 -3.17
C MET A 247 26.59 -2.03 -1.85
N PHE A 248 27.14 -2.91 -0.99
CA PHE A 248 27.77 -2.52 0.28
C PHE A 248 29.29 -2.56 0.24
N GLN A 249 29.91 -2.79 -0.93
CA GLN A 249 31.33 -2.57 -1.11
C GLN A 249 31.60 -1.06 -1.13
N ARG A 250 32.58 -0.59 -0.36
CA ARG A 250 32.97 0.83 -0.33
C ARG A 250 33.22 1.38 -1.76
N GLY A 251 32.58 2.50 -2.08
CA GLY A 251 32.61 3.14 -3.40
C GLY A 251 31.52 2.64 -4.38
N ALA A 252 30.75 1.60 -4.04
CA ALA A 252 29.63 1.16 -4.86
C ALA A 252 28.51 2.22 -4.88
N THR A 253 27.92 2.43 -6.06
CA THR A 253 26.77 3.33 -6.26
C THR A 253 25.66 2.63 -7.03
N CYS A 254 24.41 3.06 -6.84
CA CYS A 254 23.30 2.64 -7.72
C CYS A 254 22.15 3.66 -7.74
N PRO A 255 21.38 3.76 -8.85
CA PRO A 255 20.20 4.61 -8.91
C PRO A 255 19.04 4.02 -8.09
N LEU A 256 18.25 4.89 -7.47
CA LEU A 256 17.15 4.51 -6.60
C LEU A 256 15.88 5.34 -6.82
N THR A 257 14.77 4.85 -6.28
CA THR A 257 13.51 5.59 -6.14
C THR A 257 13.01 5.45 -4.71
N ILE A 258 12.61 6.56 -4.07
CA ILE A 258 12.00 6.55 -2.73
C ILE A 258 10.54 6.94 -2.85
N ARG A 259 9.66 6.26 -2.11
CA ARG A 259 8.28 6.68 -1.84
C ARG A 259 8.04 6.85 -0.34
N PHE A 260 7.66 8.06 0.05
CA PHE A 260 7.14 8.42 1.36
C PHE A 260 5.61 8.33 1.37
N SER A 261 5.00 8.18 2.54
CA SER A 261 3.53 8.03 2.67
C SER A 261 3.05 8.18 4.12
N THR A 262 1.76 8.41 4.32
CA THR A 262 1.07 8.11 5.59
C THR A 262 0.77 6.59 5.68
N VAL A 263 -0.17 6.11 6.50
CA VAL A 263 -0.60 4.70 6.58
C VAL A 263 -2.10 4.54 6.42
N GLY A 264 -2.89 5.17 7.30
CA GLY A 264 -4.32 4.91 7.44
C GLY A 264 -5.19 5.61 6.40
N GLY A 265 -4.92 6.90 6.13
CA GLY A 265 -5.74 7.71 5.22
C GLY A 265 -5.77 7.22 3.78
N GLU A 266 -6.84 7.54 3.05
CA GLU A 266 -6.95 7.30 1.60
C GLU A 266 -6.01 8.21 0.79
N SER A 267 -5.88 7.99 -0.51
CA SER A 267 -5.01 8.75 -1.43
C SER A 267 -5.28 10.26 -1.46
N GLY A 268 -6.51 10.69 -1.15
CA GLY A 268 -6.88 12.10 -0.99
C GLY A 268 -6.66 12.71 0.41
N SER A 269 -6.14 11.95 1.38
CA SER A 269 -5.99 12.42 2.78
C SER A 269 -4.83 13.44 2.97
N PRO A 270 -4.78 14.19 4.09
CA PRO A 270 -3.70 15.15 4.34
C PRO A 270 -2.35 14.50 4.73
N ASP A 271 -1.24 14.98 4.15
CA ASP A 271 0.14 14.55 4.45
C ASP A 271 0.53 14.69 5.93
N LEU A 272 -0.08 15.65 6.65
CA LEU A 272 0.20 15.99 8.05
C LEU A 272 -0.81 15.39 9.04
N ALA A 273 -1.61 14.40 8.64
CA ALA A 273 -2.38 13.59 9.59
C ALA A 273 -1.47 12.94 10.66
N ARG A 274 -2.01 12.67 11.86
CA ARG A 274 -1.27 11.95 12.91
C ARG A 274 -1.26 10.45 12.60
N ASP A 275 -0.12 9.95 12.14
CA ASP A 275 0.03 8.61 11.55
C ASP A 275 1.52 8.18 11.60
N PRO A 276 1.89 6.89 11.55
CA PRO A 276 3.25 6.53 11.13
C PRO A 276 3.45 6.99 9.67
N ARG A 277 4.70 7.08 9.21
CA ARG A 277 5.01 7.36 7.81
C ARG A 277 5.74 6.20 7.17
N GLY A 278 5.32 5.78 5.98
CA GLY A 278 6.05 4.80 5.18
C GLY A 278 7.27 5.43 4.52
N PHE A 279 8.34 4.65 4.40
CA PHE A 279 9.64 5.03 3.83
C PHE A 279 10.14 3.85 2.97
N ALA A 280 9.65 3.75 1.73
CA ALA A 280 10.02 2.66 0.83
C ALA A 280 11.12 3.10 -0.16
N VAL A 281 12.24 2.39 -0.22
CA VAL A 281 13.34 2.63 -1.18
C VAL A 281 13.52 1.42 -2.09
N LYS A 282 13.64 1.65 -3.40
CA LYS A 282 14.02 0.65 -4.41
C LYS A 282 15.44 0.96 -4.87
N PHE A 283 16.41 0.15 -4.45
CA PHE A 283 17.80 0.22 -4.91
C PHE A 283 17.96 -0.66 -6.15
N ARG A 284 18.37 -0.09 -7.30
CA ARG A 284 18.54 -0.85 -8.55
C ARG A 284 19.99 -1.31 -8.68
N THR A 285 20.34 -2.36 -7.93
CA THR A 285 21.72 -2.86 -7.82
C THR A 285 22.14 -3.70 -9.02
N VAL A 286 23.44 -3.97 -9.13
CA VAL A 286 24.00 -4.87 -10.15
C VAL A 286 23.56 -6.34 -9.98
N GLU A 287 23.02 -6.71 -8.82
CA GLU A 287 22.50 -8.07 -8.52
C GLU A 287 20.96 -8.14 -8.56
N GLY A 288 20.29 -7.04 -8.92
CA GLY A 288 18.83 -6.92 -8.96
C GLY A 288 18.29 -5.77 -8.11
N ASN A 289 16.96 -5.66 -8.04
CA ASN A 289 16.31 -4.65 -7.22
C ASN A 289 16.22 -5.12 -5.75
N TRP A 290 16.76 -4.34 -4.81
CA TRP A 290 16.51 -4.50 -3.37
C TRP A 290 15.47 -3.47 -2.92
N ASP A 291 14.37 -3.94 -2.32
CA ASP A 291 13.31 -3.06 -1.80
C ASP A 291 13.38 -2.97 -0.26
N PHE A 292 13.91 -1.85 0.22
CA PHE A 292 13.92 -1.45 1.62
C PHE A 292 12.55 -0.85 1.98
N VAL A 293 11.62 -1.68 2.47
CA VAL A 293 10.23 -1.27 2.75
C VAL A 293 10.03 -0.96 4.24
N ALA A 294 10.43 0.25 4.63
CA ALA A 294 10.55 0.73 6.01
C ALA A 294 9.41 1.70 6.44
N ASN A 295 9.42 2.10 7.72
CA ASN A 295 8.61 3.19 8.29
C ASN A 295 9.50 4.26 8.94
N ASN A 296 8.94 5.40 9.37
CA ASN A 296 9.64 6.41 10.16
C ASN A 296 9.77 6.08 11.66
N THR A 297 9.37 4.88 12.07
CA THR A 297 9.43 4.38 13.44
C THR A 297 10.20 3.06 13.52
N PRO A 298 11.02 2.82 14.56
CA PRO A 298 11.83 1.60 14.68
C PRO A 298 11.02 0.35 15.04
N VAL A 299 9.73 0.50 15.32
CA VAL A 299 8.82 -0.57 15.76
C VAL A 299 7.45 -0.42 15.09
N PHE A 300 6.62 -1.45 15.23
CA PHE A 300 5.23 -1.47 14.78
C PHE A 300 4.25 -1.82 15.93
N PHE A 301 2.94 -1.86 15.63
CA PHE A 301 1.87 -2.03 16.64
C PHE A 301 1.58 -3.48 17.03
N LEU A 302 2.25 -4.47 16.41
CA LEU A 302 1.91 -5.89 16.56
C LEU A 302 3.13 -6.77 16.28
N ARG A 303 3.09 -7.98 16.83
CA ARG A 303 4.07 -9.06 16.62
C ARG A 303 3.47 -10.32 15.99
N ASP A 304 2.14 -10.52 16.08
CA ASP A 304 1.45 -11.62 15.40
C ASP A 304 0.88 -11.13 14.04
N PRO A 305 1.32 -11.66 12.89
CA PRO A 305 0.93 -11.12 11.58
C PRO A 305 -0.58 -11.19 11.29
N ALA A 306 -1.28 -12.18 11.84
CA ALA A 306 -2.72 -12.35 11.68
C ALA A 306 -3.53 -11.13 12.19
N LYS A 307 -2.96 -10.34 13.12
CA LYS A 307 -3.58 -9.11 13.64
C LYS A 307 -3.60 -7.96 12.63
N PHE A 308 -2.78 -8.00 11.58
CA PHE A 308 -2.58 -6.85 10.68
C PHE A 308 -3.87 -6.35 10.00
N PRO A 309 -4.74 -7.17 9.38
CA PRO A 309 -5.98 -6.69 8.79
C PRO A 309 -6.92 -6.07 9.84
N HIS A 310 -7.05 -6.72 11.01
CA HIS A 310 -7.88 -6.23 12.11
C HIS A 310 -7.40 -4.88 12.65
N PHE A 311 -6.08 -4.71 12.82
CA PHE A 311 -5.49 -3.43 13.19
C PHE A 311 -5.76 -2.36 12.13
N ILE A 312 -5.49 -2.64 10.85
CA ILE A 312 -5.66 -1.65 9.78
C ILE A 312 -7.13 -1.23 9.62
N HIS A 313 -8.10 -2.13 9.82
CA HIS A 313 -9.51 -1.76 9.85
C HIS A 313 -9.81 -0.70 10.94
N THR A 314 -9.17 -0.76 12.11
CA THR A 314 -9.37 0.25 13.17
C THR A 314 -8.66 1.58 12.92
N GLN A 315 -7.74 1.64 11.95
CA GLN A 315 -7.10 2.86 11.46
C GLN A 315 -7.80 3.46 10.22
N LYS A 316 -8.79 2.76 9.66
CA LYS A 316 -9.60 3.17 8.50
C LYS A 316 -10.92 3.79 8.98
N ARG A 317 -12.05 3.33 8.45
CA ARG A 317 -13.39 3.89 8.65
C ARG A 317 -14.30 2.85 9.27
N ASP A 318 -15.18 3.29 10.16
CA ASP A 318 -16.25 2.44 10.70
C ASP A 318 -17.17 1.95 9.55
N PRO A 319 -17.51 0.65 9.47
CA PRO A 319 -18.21 0.08 8.32
C PRO A 319 -19.69 0.48 8.22
N ALA A 320 -20.30 1.06 9.26
CA ALA A 320 -21.71 1.45 9.26
C ALA A 320 -21.91 2.96 9.01
N THR A 321 -21.00 3.79 9.50
CA THR A 321 -21.07 5.26 9.45
C THR A 321 -20.07 5.90 8.47
N HIS A 322 -19.05 5.14 8.04
CA HIS A 322 -17.95 5.60 7.18
C HIS A 322 -17.08 6.74 7.77
N LEU A 323 -17.23 7.01 9.07
CA LEU A 323 -16.45 7.98 9.84
C LEU A 323 -15.08 7.41 10.23
N GLY A 324 -14.11 8.29 10.45
CA GLY A 324 -12.77 7.94 10.93
C GLY A 324 -12.58 8.24 12.42
N GLY A 325 -11.41 7.86 12.96
CA GLY A 325 -11.08 8.06 14.38
C GLY A 325 -11.14 9.51 14.90
N GLY A 326 -11.09 10.49 14.00
CA GLY A 326 -11.28 11.90 14.34
C GLY A 326 -12.69 12.23 14.86
N ASP A 327 -13.73 11.55 14.34
CA ASP A 327 -15.13 11.74 14.74
C ASP A 327 -15.56 10.70 15.79
N ASP A 328 -15.04 9.48 15.69
CA ASP A 328 -15.29 8.38 16.65
C ASP A 328 -14.05 7.49 16.82
N SER A 329 -13.27 7.76 17.86
CA SER A 329 -12.08 6.97 18.19
C SER A 329 -12.38 5.64 18.90
N THR A 330 -13.66 5.25 19.08
CA THR A 330 -14.04 4.05 19.85
C THR A 330 -13.41 2.77 19.26
N MET A 331 -13.46 2.58 17.94
CA MET A 331 -12.88 1.39 17.28
C MET A 331 -11.35 1.34 17.41
N PHE A 332 -10.70 2.51 17.28
CA PHE A 332 -9.25 2.66 17.46
C PHE A 332 -8.82 2.28 18.89
N TRP A 333 -9.48 2.85 19.92
CA TRP A 333 -9.11 2.60 21.31
C TRP A 333 -9.54 1.22 21.82
N ASP A 334 -10.65 0.64 21.32
CA ASP A 334 -11.05 -0.71 21.72
C ASP A 334 -9.95 -1.71 21.36
N TYR A 335 -9.55 -1.74 20.09
CA TYR A 335 -8.49 -2.62 19.61
C TYR A 335 -7.19 -2.51 20.43
N LEU A 336 -6.73 -1.29 20.71
CA LEU A 336 -5.51 -1.05 21.49
C LEU A 336 -5.67 -1.52 22.95
N SER A 337 -6.85 -1.31 23.54
CA SER A 337 -7.20 -1.80 24.89
C SER A 337 -7.34 -3.33 25.00
N GLN A 338 -7.28 -4.03 23.87
CA GLN A 338 -7.29 -5.50 23.74
C GLN A 338 -5.98 -6.08 23.21
N ASN A 339 -5.01 -5.25 22.82
CA ASN A 339 -3.70 -5.65 22.27
C ASN A 339 -2.58 -4.76 22.85
N PRO A 340 -2.19 -4.95 24.13
CA PRO A 340 -1.18 -4.14 24.81
C PRO A 340 0.21 -4.11 24.16
N GLU A 341 0.57 -5.06 23.29
CA GLU A 341 1.85 -5.07 22.58
C GLU A 341 2.04 -3.84 21.70
N SER A 342 0.93 -3.21 21.29
CA SER A 342 0.91 -1.97 20.51
C SER A 342 1.44 -0.74 21.24
N ILE A 343 1.57 -0.80 22.57
CA ILE A 343 1.81 0.36 23.45
C ILE A 343 3.05 1.17 23.06
N HIS A 344 4.11 0.52 22.59
CA HIS A 344 5.36 1.19 22.22
C HIS A 344 5.18 2.08 20.99
N GLN A 345 4.63 1.52 19.91
CA GLN A 345 4.38 2.28 18.67
C GLN A 345 3.24 3.28 18.83
N LEU A 346 2.22 2.97 19.62
CA LEU A 346 1.16 3.91 20.01
C LEU A 346 1.74 5.15 20.71
N MET A 347 2.73 4.97 21.59
CA MET A 347 3.40 6.10 22.24
C MET A 347 4.24 6.94 21.27
N ILE A 348 4.81 6.33 20.22
CA ILE A 348 5.52 7.08 19.17
C ILE A 348 4.52 7.87 18.31
N LEU A 349 3.41 7.25 17.89
CA LEU A 349 2.31 7.87 17.13
C LEU A 349 1.70 9.09 17.84
N MET A 350 1.48 8.99 19.16
CA MET A 350 0.84 10.06 19.96
C MET A 350 1.85 11.10 20.49
N SER A 351 3.15 10.93 20.24
CA SER A 351 4.18 11.95 20.44
C SER A 351 4.31 12.90 19.24
N ASP A 352 5.17 13.93 19.32
CA ASP A 352 5.43 14.83 18.18
C ASP A 352 5.85 14.07 16.90
N ARG A 353 6.48 12.88 17.03
CA ARG A 353 6.89 12.01 15.92
C ARG A 353 5.74 11.52 15.02
N GLY A 354 4.49 11.61 15.47
CA GLY A 354 3.30 11.32 14.65
C GLY A 354 2.99 12.37 13.59
N ILE A 355 3.61 13.56 13.62
CA ILE A 355 3.44 14.63 12.63
C ILE A 355 4.83 15.19 12.26
N PRO A 356 5.65 14.47 11.46
CA PRO A 356 6.91 15.00 10.96
C PRO A 356 6.69 16.20 10.03
N ALA A 357 7.62 17.16 10.06
CA ALA A 357 7.54 18.44 9.36
C ALA A 357 7.89 18.33 7.85
N GLY A 358 7.22 17.42 7.14
CA GLY A 358 7.55 17.02 5.76
C GLY A 358 8.53 15.85 5.69
N TRP A 359 8.61 15.22 4.52
CA TRP A 359 9.32 13.94 4.33
C TRP A 359 10.83 14.04 4.55
N ARG A 360 11.42 15.21 4.29
CA ARG A 360 12.86 15.47 4.43
C ARG A 360 13.35 15.50 5.88
N HIS A 361 12.43 15.56 6.85
CA HIS A 361 12.72 15.75 8.28
C HIS A 361 12.30 14.58 9.16
N MET A 362 12.39 13.35 8.64
CA MET A 362 12.19 12.12 9.40
C MET A 362 13.25 11.07 9.04
N HIS A 363 13.61 10.23 10.01
CA HIS A 363 14.43 9.03 9.76
C HIS A 363 13.57 7.92 9.13
N GLY A 364 14.22 6.92 8.53
CA GLY A 364 13.63 5.64 8.14
C GLY A 364 14.21 4.48 8.94
N TYR A 365 13.42 3.45 9.19
CA TYR A 365 13.79 2.26 9.93
C TYR A 365 13.16 1.03 9.30
N TYR A 366 13.95 -0.01 9.00
CA TYR A 366 13.39 -1.25 8.46
C TYR A 366 12.42 -1.95 9.44
N GLY A 367 12.58 -1.67 10.74
CA GLY A 367 11.77 -2.19 11.85
C GLY A 367 12.10 -3.64 12.17
N HIS A 368 11.93 -4.52 11.19
CA HIS A 368 12.32 -5.92 11.31
C HIS A 368 13.83 -6.07 11.44
N THR A 369 14.23 -7.16 12.08
CA THR A 369 15.57 -7.72 11.95
C THR A 369 15.69 -8.42 10.60
N LEU A 370 16.82 -8.25 9.92
CA LEU A 370 17.26 -9.08 8.78
C LEU A 370 18.47 -9.92 9.18
N LYS A 371 18.89 -10.83 8.30
CA LYS A 371 20.22 -11.44 8.32
C LYS A 371 21.06 -10.82 7.20
N ILE A 372 22.35 -10.62 7.46
CA ILE A 372 23.36 -10.37 6.41
C ILE A 372 24.43 -11.47 6.43
N VAL A 373 24.96 -11.79 5.25
CA VAL A 373 25.84 -12.95 5.02
C VAL A 373 27.11 -12.49 4.29
N ASN A 374 28.29 -12.81 4.81
CA ASN A 374 29.59 -12.49 4.18
C ASN A 374 30.04 -13.57 3.19
N ASP A 375 31.15 -13.35 2.46
CA ASP A 375 31.64 -14.31 1.46
C ASP A 375 32.13 -15.67 2.03
N ASN A 376 32.34 -15.78 3.37
CA ASN A 376 32.56 -17.08 4.04
C ASN A 376 31.25 -17.84 4.31
N GLY A 377 30.10 -17.24 3.96
CA GLY A 377 28.77 -17.72 4.30
C GLY A 377 28.44 -17.63 5.80
N ASP A 378 29.23 -16.90 6.59
CA ASP A 378 28.90 -16.59 7.98
C ASP A 378 27.90 -15.43 8.00
N TRP A 379 27.02 -15.40 9.00
CA TRP A 379 25.89 -14.47 9.03
C TRP A 379 25.64 -13.86 10.42
N VAL A 380 25.09 -12.65 10.43
CA VAL A 380 24.70 -11.91 11.63
C VAL A 380 23.31 -11.32 11.46
N TYR A 381 22.61 -11.09 12.57
CA TYR A 381 21.38 -10.32 12.59
C TYR A 381 21.69 -8.82 12.49
N VAL A 382 20.83 -8.08 11.79
CA VAL A 382 21.01 -6.65 11.55
C VAL A 382 19.67 -5.90 11.57
N GLN A 383 19.67 -4.69 12.15
CA GLN A 383 18.63 -3.69 11.94
C GLN A 383 19.22 -2.53 11.13
N PHE A 384 18.47 -2.07 10.11
CA PHE A 384 18.90 -1.00 9.20
C PHE A 384 18.11 0.30 9.43
N HIS A 385 18.82 1.43 9.40
CA HIS A 385 18.33 2.76 9.73
C HIS A 385 18.79 3.76 8.64
N LEU A 386 17.90 4.61 8.16
CA LEU A 386 18.21 5.76 7.28
C LEU A 386 18.05 7.05 8.10
N ILE A 387 19.16 7.60 8.58
CA ILE A 387 19.17 8.77 9.45
C ILE A 387 19.20 10.03 8.58
N SER A 388 18.09 10.78 8.57
CA SER A 388 17.99 12.11 7.94
C SER A 388 19.14 13.03 8.37
N ASP A 389 19.91 13.49 7.38
CA ASP A 389 21.05 14.40 7.58
C ASP A 389 20.59 15.85 7.91
N GLN A 390 19.32 16.15 7.65
CA GLN A 390 18.65 17.43 7.90
C GLN A 390 18.05 17.55 9.31
N GLY A 391 18.17 16.49 10.13
CA GLY A 391 17.57 16.38 11.45
C GLY A 391 16.07 16.07 11.44
N ASN A 392 15.62 15.43 12.52
CA ASN A 392 14.23 15.06 12.75
C ASN A 392 13.46 16.29 13.25
N LYS A 393 12.34 16.65 12.60
CA LYS A 393 11.52 17.82 12.96
C LYS A 393 10.03 17.48 12.87
N PHE A 394 9.22 18.17 13.67
CA PHE A 394 7.80 17.88 13.86
C PHE A 394 6.97 19.16 13.81
N PHE A 395 5.66 19.01 13.58
CA PHE A 395 4.66 20.05 13.83
C PHE A 395 3.73 19.64 14.97
N THR A 396 3.23 20.61 15.71
CA THR A 396 2.01 20.44 16.51
C THR A 396 0.79 20.25 15.61
N SER A 397 -0.31 19.72 16.17
CA SER A 397 -1.58 19.58 15.43
C SER A 397 -2.14 20.94 14.95
N GLU A 398 -1.88 22.01 15.70
CA GLU A 398 -2.30 23.37 15.35
C GLU A 398 -1.49 23.89 14.15
N GLU A 399 -0.16 23.85 14.21
CA GLU A 399 0.71 24.22 13.09
C GLU A 399 0.38 23.42 11.82
N ALA A 400 0.11 22.12 11.95
CA ALA A 400 -0.27 21.25 10.86
C ALA A 400 -1.57 21.68 10.17
N SER A 401 -2.58 22.13 10.93
CA SER A 401 -3.84 22.64 10.35
C SER A 401 -3.68 23.93 9.51
N THR A 402 -2.56 24.65 9.66
CA THR A 402 -2.25 25.85 8.86
C THR A 402 -1.56 25.55 7.52
N LYS A 403 -1.22 24.29 7.23
CA LYS A 403 -0.45 23.91 6.03
C LYS A 403 -1.34 23.40 4.90
N SER A 404 -0.74 23.25 3.72
CA SER A 404 -1.35 22.50 2.62
C SER A 404 -1.67 21.05 3.05
N PRO A 405 -2.79 20.45 2.62
CA PRO A 405 -3.00 19.00 2.76
C PRO A 405 -1.96 18.17 1.97
N ASP A 406 -1.23 18.80 1.05
CA ASP A 406 -0.14 18.22 0.26
C ASP A 406 1.23 18.76 0.69
N TRP A 407 1.40 19.14 1.97
CA TRP A 407 2.62 19.77 2.47
C TRP A 407 3.89 18.94 2.23
N GLY A 408 3.84 17.63 2.44
CA GLY A 408 5.00 16.75 2.26
C GLY A 408 5.37 16.58 0.80
N GLN A 409 4.38 16.39 -0.07
CA GLN A 409 4.57 16.40 -1.53
C GLN A 409 5.19 17.72 -2.00
N LYS A 410 4.66 18.85 -1.52
CA LYS A 410 5.13 20.19 -1.89
C LYS A 410 6.55 20.46 -1.41
N ASP A 411 6.84 20.24 -0.13
CA ASP A 411 8.17 20.43 0.47
C ASP A 411 9.24 19.61 -0.24
N LEU A 412 8.96 18.33 -0.53
CA LEU A 412 9.91 17.46 -1.22
C LEU A 412 10.15 17.92 -2.67
N TYR A 413 9.08 18.18 -3.42
CA TYR A 413 9.17 18.55 -4.83
C TYR A 413 9.90 19.88 -5.01
N GLU A 414 9.44 20.94 -4.34
CA GLU A 414 10.02 22.27 -4.48
C GLU A 414 11.45 22.35 -3.92
N ALA A 415 11.82 21.53 -2.94
CA ALA A 415 13.20 21.42 -2.48
C ALA A 415 14.13 20.88 -3.56
N ILE A 416 13.73 19.83 -4.27
CA ILE A 416 14.52 19.25 -5.36
C ILE A 416 14.66 20.24 -6.52
N GLU A 417 13.59 20.97 -6.89
CA GLU A 417 13.66 22.04 -7.91
C GLU A 417 14.62 23.18 -7.52
N ARG A 418 14.77 23.47 -6.21
CA ARG A 418 15.72 24.47 -5.69
C ARG A 418 17.15 23.93 -5.50
N GLY A 419 17.40 22.65 -5.77
CA GLY A 419 18.70 22.00 -5.50
C GLY A 419 18.97 21.69 -4.03
N GLU A 420 17.97 21.77 -3.14
CA GLU A 420 18.04 21.41 -1.72
C GLU A 420 17.94 19.89 -1.50
N TYR A 421 18.77 19.13 -2.23
CA TYR A 421 18.71 17.67 -2.36
C TYR A 421 18.70 16.95 -1.00
N PRO A 422 17.56 16.35 -0.60
CA PRO A 422 17.48 15.71 0.70
C PRO A 422 18.22 14.38 0.72
N SER A 423 18.87 14.10 1.85
CA SER A 423 19.72 12.91 1.99
C SER A 423 19.69 12.29 3.40
N TRP A 424 19.98 10.99 3.46
CA TRP A 424 19.96 10.18 4.67
C TRP A 424 21.18 9.27 4.73
N THR A 425 21.90 9.27 5.84
CA THR A 425 22.98 8.33 6.12
C THR A 425 22.41 6.97 6.56
N MET A 426 22.72 5.90 5.82
CA MET A 426 22.43 4.53 6.21
C MET A 426 23.36 4.07 7.33
N LYS A 427 22.76 3.53 8.39
CA LYS A 427 23.45 2.93 9.54
C LYS A 427 22.84 1.59 9.91
N VAL A 428 23.61 0.76 10.60
CA VAL A 428 23.20 -0.58 11.06
C VAL A 428 23.50 -0.79 12.54
N GLN A 429 22.60 -1.49 13.24
CA GLN A 429 22.91 -2.21 14.49
C GLN A 429 23.08 -3.70 14.17
N ILE A 430 23.99 -4.39 14.85
CA ILE A 430 24.39 -5.77 14.53
C ILE A 430 24.30 -6.64 15.80
N MET A 431 23.86 -7.90 15.66
CA MET A 431 23.98 -8.95 16.67
C MET A 431 24.45 -10.27 16.05
N THR A 432 25.35 -11.00 16.71
CA THR A 432 25.54 -12.44 16.41
C THR A 432 24.35 -13.26 16.91
N GLN A 433 24.29 -14.55 16.55
CA GLN A 433 23.26 -15.47 17.04
C GLN A 433 23.32 -15.59 18.58
N GLU A 434 24.50 -15.75 19.16
CA GLU A 434 24.72 -15.85 20.60
C GLU A 434 24.38 -14.54 21.33
N GLN A 435 24.63 -13.40 20.70
CA GLN A 435 24.24 -12.09 21.23
C GLN A 435 22.72 -11.90 21.23
N ALA A 436 22.00 -12.45 20.24
CA ALA A 436 20.53 -12.42 20.21
C ALA A 436 19.91 -13.37 21.27
N GLU A 437 20.51 -14.54 21.49
CA GLU A 437 20.16 -15.44 22.59
C GLU A 437 20.43 -14.77 23.97
N GLU A 438 21.57 -14.10 24.13
CA GLU A 438 21.89 -13.35 25.35
C GLU A 438 20.95 -12.15 25.56
N ALA A 439 20.60 -11.43 24.49
CA ALA A 439 19.64 -10.32 24.54
C ALA A 439 18.26 -10.78 25.05
N TRP A 440 17.83 -11.99 24.67
CA TRP A 440 16.63 -12.59 25.23
C TRP A 440 16.83 -13.02 26.70
N GLU A 441 17.88 -13.78 27.01
CA GLU A 441 18.13 -14.31 28.36
C GLU A 441 18.30 -13.22 29.42
N ARG A 442 19.13 -12.19 29.14
CA ARG A 442 19.54 -11.17 30.12
C ARG A 442 18.68 -9.91 30.09
N LYS A 443 18.12 -9.56 28.92
CA LYS A 443 17.44 -8.26 28.70
C LYS A 443 16.01 -8.38 28.20
N ARG A 444 15.52 -9.60 27.92
CA ARG A 444 14.20 -9.89 27.33
C ARG A 444 13.95 -9.14 26.01
N ILE A 445 15.00 -8.93 25.23
CA ILE A 445 14.90 -8.37 23.87
C ILE A 445 14.78 -9.56 22.90
N ASN A 446 13.63 -9.69 22.26
CA ASN A 446 13.42 -10.65 21.18
C ASN A 446 13.76 -9.98 19.84
N VAL A 447 14.70 -10.52 19.07
CA VAL A 447 15.10 -9.99 17.75
C VAL A 447 14.06 -10.27 16.65
N PHE A 448 13.11 -11.17 16.88
CA PHE A 448 12.00 -11.45 15.96
C PHE A 448 10.71 -10.70 16.32
N ASP A 449 10.76 -9.83 17.33
CA ASP A 449 9.60 -9.08 17.83
C ASP A 449 9.64 -7.62 17.34
N LEU A 450 8.80 -7.32 16.36
CA LEU A 450 8.67 -6.00 15.73
C LEU A 450 8.20 -4.88 16.69
N THR A 451 7.85 -5.19 17.93
CA THR A 451 7.51 -4.19 18.96
C THR A 451 8.71 -3.81 19.85
N HIS A 452 9.83 -4.53 19.74
CA HIS A 452 11.06 -4.31 20.52
C HIS A 452 12.10 -3.46 19.75
N VAL A 453 12.98 -2.76 20.50
CA VAL A 453 14.14 -2.02 19.96
C VAL A 453 15.44 -2.52 20.58
N TRP A 454 16.53 -2.39 19.84
CA TRP A 454 17.87 -2.70 20.32
C TRP A 454 18.52 -1.43 20.91
N PRO A 455 18.89 -1.38 22.21
CA PRO A 455 19.49 -0.18 22.79
C PRO A 455 20.82 0.19 22.13
N HIS A 456 20.96 1.43 21.63
CA HIS A 456 22.18 1.90 20.98
C HIS A 456 23.43 1.88 21.90
N THR A 457 23.24 1.82 23.21
CA THR A 457 24.33 1.67 24.21
C THR A 457 24.91 0.26 24.24
N ASP A 458 24.14 -0.73 23.81
CA ASP A 458 24.52 -2.14 23.77
C ASP A 458 24.93 -2.56 22.35
N TYR A 459 24.21 -2.07 21.35
CA TYR A 459 24.37 -2.40 19.94
C TYR A 459 24.51 -1.08 19.16
N PRO A 460 25.72 -0.49 19.08
CA PRO A 460 25.91 0.85 18.51
C PRO A 460 25.69 0.89 17.00
N LEU A 461 25.35 2.09 16.49
CA LEU A 461 25.13 2.34 15.06
C LEU A 461 26.46 2.47 14.30
N ARG A 462 26.74 1.52 13.40
CA ARG A 462 27.80 1.62 12.38
C ARG A 462 27.27 2.31 11.12
N SER A 463 27.99 3.29 10.56
CA SER A 463 27.68 3.87 9.24
C SER A 463 28.00 2.89 8.10
N VAL A 464 27.28 3.01 6.98
CA VAL A 464 27.47 2.16 5.78
C VAL A 464 27.57 2.99 4.49
N GLY A 465 26.70 3.98 4.33
CA GLY A 465 26.57 4.74 3.10
C GLY A 465 25.50 5.82 3.19
N LYS A 466 25.14 6.41 2.06
CA LYS A 466 24.25 7.56 1.96
C LYS A 466 23.28 7.43 0.77
N VAL A 467 22.03 7.80 0.98
CA VAL A 467 21.05 8.03 -0.11
C VAL A 467 20.82 9.53 -0.27
N THR A 468 20.79 10.01 -1.52
CA THR A 468 20.50 11.41 -1.86
C THR A 468 19.46 11.47 -2.97
N LEU A 469 18.37 12.20 -2.76
CA LEU A 469 17.32 12.46 -3.76
C LEU A 469 17.64 13.74 -4.53
N ASN A 470 17.66 13.65 -5.86
CA ASN A 470 18.12 14.73 -6.74
C ASN A 470 17.27 14.93 -8.01
N SER A 471 16.19 14.16 -8.19
CA SER A 471 15.31 14.26 -9.34
C SER A 471 13.85 14.02 -8.95
N ASN A 472 12.97 14.92 -9.38
CA ASN A 472 11.53 14.76 -9.27
C ASN A 472 11.01 13.77 -10.34
N PRO A 473 9.90 13.05 -10.08
CA PRO A 473 9.25 12.23 -11.09
C PRO A 473 8.66 13.10 -12.20
N SER A 474 8.89 12.72 -13.47
CA SER A 474 8.29 13.36 -14.64
C SER A 474 6.78 13.12 -14.71
N ASN A 475 6.30 11.99 -14.16
CA ASN A 475 4.87 11.72 -14.00
C ASN A 475 4.57 10.97 -12.68
N TYR A 476 3.88 11.64 -11.76
CA TYR A 476 3.50 11.05 -10.45
C TYR A 476 2.77 9.71 -10.58
N PHE A 477 1.84 9.55 -11.53
CA PHE A 477 1.07 8.32 -11.67
C PHE A 477 1.94 7.15 -12.16
N ALA A 478 2.81 7.38 -13.14
CA ALA A 478 3.71 6.37 -13.68
C ALA A 478 4.85 6.00 -12.72
N GLU A 479 5.38 6.97 -11.96
CA GLU A 479 6.65 6.81 -11.22
C GLU A 479 6.50 6.80 -9.68
N VAL A 480 5.35 7.23 -9.15
CA VAL A 480 5.04 7.16 -7.70
C VAL A 480 3.85 6.25 -7.42
N GLU A 481 2.78 6.34 -8.20
CA GLU A 481 1.58 5.53 -7.93
C GLU A 481 1.69 4.10 -8.46
N GLN A 482 2.21 3.89 -9.66
CA GLN A 482 2.49 2.55 -10.21
C GLN A 482 3.78 1.91 -9.66
N ALA A 483 4.57 2.62 -8.84
CA ALA A 483 5.76 2.06 -8.20
C ALA A 483 5.40 0.95 -7.18
N THR A 484 5.97 -0.24 -7.38
CA THR A 484 5.76 -1.42 -6.55
C THR A 484 7.01 -1.74 -5.72
N PHE A 485 6.86 -1.71 -4.39
CA PHE A 485 7.91 -2.08 -3.44
C PHE A 485 7.50 -3.36 -2.72
N ASN A 486 8.43 -4.30 -2.50
CA ASN A 486 8.14 -5.62 -1.93
C ASN A 486 9.33 -6.13 -1.10
N PRO A 487 9.20 -6.37 0.22
CA PRO A 487 10.33 -6.82 1.05
C PRO A 487 10.89 -8.21 0.67
N ALA A 488 10.20 -9.01 -0.15
CA ALA A 488 10.77 -10.23 -0.73
C ALA A 488 11.69 -10.00 -1.95
N HIS A 489 11.81 -8.76 -2.45
CA HIS A 489 12.88 -8.40 -3.39
C HIS A 489 14.17 -8.16 -2.59
N MET A 490 14.89 -9.25 -2.29
CA MET A 490 16.21 -9.25 -1.64
C MET A 490 17.32 -9.61 -2.65
N ILE A 491 18.56 -9.25 -2.31
CA ILE A 491 19.77 -9.46 -3.12
C ILE A 491 20.72 -10.42 -2.38
N PRO A 492 21.63 -11.13 -3.08
CA PRO A 492 22.57 -12.05 -2.45
C PRO A 492 23.33 -11.38 -1.29
N GLY A 493 23.29 -12.00 -0.11
CA GLY A 493 23.90 -11.46 1.11
C GLY A 493 22.93 -10.75 2.05
N VAL A 494 21.69 -10.45 1.62
CA VAL A 494 20.61 -9.94 2.47
C VAL A 494 19.49 -10.97 2.52
N GLU A 495 19.15 -11.46 3.71
CA GLU A 495 18.25 -12.59 3.92
C GLU A 495 17.21 -12.27 5.02
N PRO A 496 16.00 -12.87 5.00
CA PRO A 496 14.99 -12.60 6.01
C PRO A 496 15.33 -13.26 7.36
N SER A 497 14.90 -12.62 8.47
CA SER A 497 14.90 -13.26 9.79
C SER A 497 13.65 -14.12 10.01
N ALA A 498 13.52 -14.73 11.19
CA ALA A 498 12.32 -15.48 11.59
C ALA A 498 11.21 -14.57 12.19
N ASP A 499 11.32 -13.25 12.07
CA ASP A 499 10.24 -12.30 12.40
C ASP A 499 8.95 -12.70 11.63
N PRO A 500 7.87 -13.09 12.32
CA PRO A 500 6.68 -13.62 11.67
C PRO A 500 5.89 -12.53 10.92
N VAL A 501 6.05 -11.27 11.30
CA VAL A 501 5.47 -10.13 10.57
C VAL A 501 6.24 -9.89 9.28
N LEU A 502 7.58 -9.98 9.30
CA LEU A 502 8.40 -9.95 8.08
C LEU A 502 7.98 -11.08 7.12
N GLN A 503 7.92 -12.32 7.62
CA GLN A 503 7.55 -13.49 6.82
C GLN A 503 6.19 -13.33 6.12
N ALA A 504 5.17 -12.84 6.84
CA ALA A 504 3.87 -12.54 6.24
C ALA A 504 3.93 -11.41 5.17
N ARG A 505 4.77 -10.38 5.39
CA ARG A 505 4.98 -9.32 4.39
C ARG A 505 5.64 -9.83 3.11
N LEU A 506 6.47 -10.89 3.15
CA LEU A 506 7.09 -11.46 1.94
C LEU A 506 6.05 -11.94 0.91
N PHE A 507 4.89 -12.43 1.37
CA PHE A 507 3.75 -12.81 0.52
C PHE A 507 2.84 -11.63 0.16
N SER A 508 2.49 -10.80 1.14
CA SER A 508 1.39 -9.81 1.02
C SER A 508 1.62 -8.75 -0.07
N TYR A 509 2.83 -8.21 -0.20
CA TYR A 509 3.12 -7.14 -1.16
C TYR A 509 2.98 -7.58 -2.64
N PRO A 510 3.64 -8.66 -3.11
CA PRO A 510 3.52 -9.07 -4.51
C PRO A 510 2.11 -9.58 -4.87
N ASP A 511 1.32 -10.05 -3.90
CA ASP A 511 -0.10 -10.33 -4.11
C ASP A 511 -0.90 -9.06 -4.35
N ALA A 512 -0.82 -8.09 -3.45
CA ALA A 512 -1.49 -6.80 -3.58
C ALA A 512 -1.13 -6.05 -4.88
N HIS A 513 0.13 -6.12 -5.34
CA HIS A 513 0.54 -5.50 -6.61
C HIS A 513 -0.09 -6.17 -7.85
N ARG A 514 -0.32 -7.50 -7.84
CA ARG A 514 -1.00 -8.19 -8.94
C ARG A 514 -2.46 -7.76 -9.07
N HIS A 515 -3.14 -7.52 -7.95
CA HIS A 515 -4.50 -6.96 -7.95
C HIS A 515 -4.52 -5.48 -8.38
N ARG A 516 -3.60 -4.67 -7.80
CA ARG A 516 -3.62 -3.20 -7.92
C ARG A 516 -3.11 -2.66 -9.25
N VAL A 517 -2.07 -3.28 -9.82
CA VAL A 517 -1.37 -2.83 -11.03
C VAL A 517 -1.45 -3.86 -12.17
N GLY A 518 -1.78 -5.11 -11.85
CA GLY A 518 -1.87 -6.21 -12.81
C GLY A 518 -0.67 -7.19 -12.73
N PRO A 519 -0.77 -8.37 -13.34
CA PRO A 519 0.23 -9.44 -13.20
C PRO A 519 1.62 -9.07 -13.74
N ASN A 520 1.68 -8.15 -14.71
CA ASN A 520 2.89 -7.73 -15.40
C ASN A 520 3.52 -6.43 -14.85
N TYR A 521 3.19 -6.02 -13.62
CA TYR A 521 3.64 -4.75 -13.01
C TYR A 521 5.16 -4.51 -13.05
N GLN A 522 5.98 -5.57 -13.07
CA GLN A 522 7.45 -5.51 -13.18
C GLN A 522 7.94 -4.99 -14.55
N GLN A 523 7.10 -5.04 -15.60
CA GLN A 523 7.43 -4.54 -16.93
C GLN A 523 7.36 -3.01 -17.02
N LEU A 524 6.70 -2.34 -16.08
CA LEU A 524 6.60 -0.86 -16.04
C LEU A 524 7.98 -0.24 -15.71
N PRO A 525 8.42 0.83 -16.42
CA PRO A 525 9.79 1.35 -16.31
C PRO A 525 10.28 1.62 -14.88
N VAL A 526 9.44 2.16 -13.98
CA VAL A 526 9.82 2.42 -12.59
C VAL A 526 10.13 1.14 -11.78
N ASN A 527 9.57 0.00 -12.17
CA ASN A 527 9.73 -1.28 -11.47
C ASN A 527 10.85 -2.15 -12.04
N GLN A 528 11.34 -1.85 -13.25
CA GLN A 528 12.41 -2.58 -13.93
C GLN A 528 13.74 -2.57 -13.14
N SER A 529 14.60 -3.56 -13.41
CA SER A 529 15.91 -3.74 -12.79
C SER A 529 17.06 -3.26 -13.68
N ALA A 530 18.05 -2.57 -13.10
CA ALA A 530 19.22 -2.04 -13.81
C ALA A 530 20.43 -3.00 -13.81
N THR A 531 20.19 -4.30 -14.00
CA THR A 531 21.25 -5.32 -13.96
C THR A 531 22.17 -5.24 -15.19
N PRO A 532 23.50 -5.47 -15.04
CA PRO A 532 24.45 -5.47 -16.16
C PRO A 532 24.32 -6.72 -17.06
N TYR A 533 23.49 -7.68 -16.68
CA TYR A 533 23.13 -8.86 -17.47
C TYR A 533 21.68 -8.78 -17.94
N ALA A 534 21.42 -9.33 -19.13
CA ALA A 534 20.06 -9.47 -19.65
C ALA A 534 19.28 -10.48 -18.81
N THR A 535 18.14 -10.06 -18.27
CA THR A 535 17.26 -10.91 -17.45
C THR A 535 16.36 -11.79 -18.32
N GLY A 536 16.06 -12.99 -17.84
CA GLY A 536 15.14 -13.91 -18.52
C GLY A 536 14.47 -14.87 -17.54
N ASN A 537 13.20 -15.17 -17.76
CA ASN A 537 12.46 -16.16 -16.97
C ASN A 537 11.40 -16.90 -17.80
N PHE A 538 10.70 -17.83 -17.17
CA PHE A 538 9.67 -18.69 -17.78
C PHE A 538 8.23 -18.16 -17.62
N GLN A 539 8.04 -16.94 -17.09
CA GLN A 539 6.72 -16.32 -16.98
C GLN A 539 6.24 -15.87 -18.37
N ARG A 540 4.95 -16.04 -18.66
CA ARG A 540 4.32 -15.62 -19.92
C ARG A 540 2.91 -15.07 -19.65
N ASP A 541 2.43 -14.31 -20.62
CA ASP A 541 1.05 -13.85 -20.78
C ASP A 541 0.49 -13.07 -19.58
N GLY A 542 -0.82 -13.15 -19.35
CA GLY A 542 -1.55 -12.29 -18.42
C GLY A 542 -1.83 -10.89 -18.98
N ALA A 543 -2.63 -10.10 -18.26
CA ALA A 543 -2.99 -8.75 -18.69
C ALA A 543 -1.76 -7.84 -18.85
N MET A 544 -1.77 -7.00 -19.89
CA MET A 544 -0.72 -6.02 -20.22
C MET A 544 0.70 -6.60 -20.31
N ALA A 545 0.85 -7.77 -20.95
CA ALA A 545 2.13 -8.44 -21.19
C ALA A 545 2.94 -7.83 -22.35
N PHE A 546 3.41 -6.58 -22.21
CA PHE A 546 4.09 -5.82 -23.29
C PHE A 546 5.25 -6.55 -23.98
N TYR A 547 6.20 -7.11 -23.22
CA TYR A 547 7.41 -7.72 -23.77
C TYR A 547 7.37 -9.27 -23.83
N ASN A 548 6.49 -9.88 -23.03
CA ASN A 548 6.20 -11.33 -22.92
C ASN A 548 7.40 -12.31 -23.04
N GLN A 549 8.60 -11.90 -22.62
CA GLN A 549 9.87 -12.65 -22.76
C GLN A 549 10.28 -13.02 -24.22
N GLY A 550 9.54 -12.58 -25.24
CA GLY A 550 9.76 -12.94 -26.65
C GLY A 550 9.59 -14.44 -26.95
N GLY A 551 10.09 -14.87 -28.11
CA GLY A 551 9.93 -16.25 -28.61
C GLY A 551 10.68 -17.35 -27.85
N ARG A 552 11.38 -17.02 -26.75
CA ARG A 552 12.14 -18.00 -25.95
C ARG A 552 11.21 -19.09 -25.38
N PRO A 553 11.67 -20.35 -25.23
CA PRO A 553 10.90 -21.40 -24.56
C PRO A 553 10.45 -21.01 -23.14
N ALA A 554 9.23 -21.41 -22.76
CA ALA A 554 8.66 -21.22 -21.42
C ALA A 554 9.01 -22.36 -20.45
N TYR A 555 10.07 -23.12 -20.73
CA TYR A 555 10.52 -24.28 -19.97
C TYR A 555 12.03 -24.50 -20.14
N LEU A 556 12.60 -25.45 -19.41
CA LEU A 556 13.99 -25.88 -19.53
C LEU A 556 14.25 -26.59 -20.88
N SER A 557 14.49 -25.81 -21.93
CA SER A 557 14.81 -26.31 -23.27
C SER A 557 16.26 -26.75 -23.39
N SER A 558 16.48 -27.91 -24.02
CA SER A 558 17.81 -28.36 -24.48
C SER A 558 18.23 -27.75 -25.82
N ILE A 559 17.29 -27.11 -26.53
CA ILE A 559 17.52 -26.45 -27.84
C ILE A 559 17.97 -25.00 -27.62
N GLU A 560 17.31 -24.30 -26.70
CA GLU A 560 17.64 -22.93 -26.28
C GLU A 560 17.76 -22.87 -24.75
N PRO A 561 18.87 -23.37 -24.17
CA PRO A 561 19.09 -23.35 -22.74
C PRO A 561 19.36 -21.94 -22.22
N ILE A 562 18.65 -21.54 -21.16
CA ILE A 562 18.98 -20.32 -20.41
C ILE A 562 20.25 -20.54 -19.56
N LYS A 563 21.04 -19.48 -19.36
CA LYS A 563 22.22 -19.53 -18.49
C LYS A 563 21.79 -19.51 -17.02
N PHE A 564 22.47 -20.31 -16.20
CA PHE A 564 22.36 -20.27 -14.74
C PHE A 564 23.60 -19.61 -14.13
N GLN A 565 23.49 -19.24 -12.85
CA GLN A 565 24.62 -18.86 -12.00
C GLN A 565 24.57 -19.70 -10.72
N GLU A 566 25.73 -19.96 -10.11
CA GLU A 566 25.79 -20.61 -8.81
C GLU A 566 25.30 -19.66 -7.70
N ARG A 567 24.70 -20.21 -6.65
CA ARG A 567 24.12 -19.39 -5.58
C ARG A 567 25.21 -18.95 -4.60
N ARG A 568 25.51 -17.65 -4.57
CA ARG A 568 26.48 -17.03 -3.63
C ARG A 568 26.18 -17.30 -2.15
N VAL A 569 24.91 -17.43 -1.76
CA VAL A 569 24.48 -17.70 -0.39
C VAL A 569 24.14 -19.19 -0.18
N ASN A 570 24.79 -19.85 0.78
CA ASN A 570 24.36 -21.18 1.23
C ASN A 570 23.15 -21.08 2.17
N LEU A 571 21.95 -21.03 1.61
CA LEU A 571 20.69 -20.95 2.37
C LEU A 571 20.53 -22.06 3.41
N ASN A 572 21.14 -23.23 3.23
CA ASN A 572 21.07 -24.31 4.23
C ASN A 572 21.93 -23.99 5.47
N LYS A 573 23.03 -23.23 5.33
CA LYS A 573 23.82 -22.70 6.46
C LYS A 573 23.09 -21.53 7.16
N VAL A 574 22.38 -20.69 6.39
CA VAL A 574 21.68 -19.50 6.91
C VAL A 574 20.33 -19.84 7.56
N HIS A 575 19.58 -20.79 7.01
CA HIS A 575 18.20 -21.13 7.41
C HIS A 575 17.97 -22.61 7.73
N GLY A 576 19.00 -23.45 7.83
CA GLY A 576 18.85 -24.87 8.20
C GLY A 576 18.75 -25.14 9.70
N GLN A 577 19.05 -24.16 10.56
CA GLN A 577 19.01 -24.32 12.02
C GLN A 577 17.60 -24.08 12.59
N PHE A 578 16.67 -25.00 12.31
CA PHE A 578 15.36 -25.02 12.96
C PHE A 578 15.07 -26.39 13.56
N ILE A 579 14.73 -26.41 14.85
CA ILE A 579 14.23 -27.57 15.59
C ILE A 579 12.97 -27.10 16.31
N GLY A 580 11.84 -27.78 16.08
CA GLY A 580 10.55 -27.40 16.65
C GLY A 580 9.39 -28.16 16.03
N GLU A 581 8.20 -27.97 16.58
CA GLU A 581 6.96 -28.61 16.14
C GLU A 581 6.07 -27.65 15.33
N ALA A 582 5.17 -28.21 14.53
CA ALA A 582 4.18 -27.43 13.78
C ALA A 582 3.00 -27.01 14.69
N VAL A 583 3.16 -25.87 15.37
CA VAL A 583 2.20 -25.37 16.38
C VAL A 583 1.27 -24.27 15.86
N SER A 584 0.08 -24.15 16.45
CA SER A 584 -0.73 -22.93 16.37
C SER A 584 -0.31 -21.99 17.50
N TYR A 585 0.14 -20.78 17.16
CA TYR A 585 0.75 -19.85 18.11
C TYR A 585 0.05 -18.48 18.11
N LEU A 586 -0.02 -17.86 19.29
CA LEU A 586 -0.41 -16.48 19.53
C LEU A 586 0.48 -15.95 20.67
N SER A 587 0.96 -14.71 20.59
CA SER A 587 1.84 -14.14 21.60
C SER A 587 1.19 -13.86 22.97
N GLU A 588 2.03 -13.66 23.98
CA GLU A 588 1.65 -13.34 25.36
C GLU A 588 2.21 -12.00 25.82
N ILE A 589 1.37 -11.18 26.46
CA ILE A 589 1.75 -9.90 27.07
C ILE A 589 2.54 -10.11 28.37
N ARG A 590 3.68 -9.45 28.48
CA ARG A 590 4.74 -9.70 29.48
C ARG A 590 5.30 -8.41 30.07
N PRO A 591 5.95 -8.46 31.25
CA PRO A 591 6.58 -7.27 31.85
C PRO A 591 7.58 -6.58 30.93
N GLU A 592 8.33 -7.34 30.12
CA GLU A 592 9.33 -6.83 29.18
C GLU A 592 8.78 -5.95 28.06
N ASP A 593 7.52 -6.13 27.63
CA ASP A 593 6.88 -5.31 26.59
C ASP A 593 6.87 -3.82 26.97
N PHE A 594 6.87 -3.52 28.27
CA PHE A 594 6.81 -2.17 28.82
C PHE A 594 8.20 -1.54 29.03
N ASN A 595 9.30 -2.27 28.80
CA ASN A 595 10.67 -1.76 29.02
C ASN A 595 11.02 -0.58 28.10
N ALA A 596 10.85 -0.75 26.79
CA ALA A 596 11.12 0.32 25.82
C ALA A 596 10.11 1.50 25.90
N PRO A 597 8.79 1.27 26.03
CA PRO A 597 7.83 2.32 26.38
C PRO A 597 8.21 3.13 27.63
N ARG A 598 8.69 2.46 28.69
CA ARG A 598 9.10 3.12 29.94
C ARG A 598 10.35 3.96 29.73
N ALA A 599 11.32 3.47 28.96
CA ALA A 599 12.49 4.26 28.56
C ALA A 599 12.10 5.47 27.69
N LEU A 600 11.14 5.33 26.78
CA LEU A 600 10.61 6.44 25.97
C LEU A 600 9.99 7.53 26.85
N TRP A 601 9.12 7.17 27.81
CA TRP A 601 8.53 8.13 28.76
C TRP A 601 9.57 8.78 29.67
N GLN A 602 10.48 8.00 30.25
CA GLN A 602 11.36 8.46 31.34
C GLN A 602 12.66 9.12 30.86
N LYS A 603 13.17 8.75 29.67
CA LYS A 603 14.52 9.13 29.21
C LYS A 603 14.56 9.85 27.86
N VAL A 604 13.44 9.90 27.12
CA VAL A 604 13.40 10.48 25.76
C VAL A 604 12.42 11.63 25.65
N PHE A 605 11.26 11.58 26.31
CA PHE A 605 10.34 12.71 26.37
C PHE A 605 10.81 13.73 27.43
N SER A 606 10.94 15.00 27.01
CA SER A 606 10.99 16.15 27.94
C SER A 606 9.62 16.36 28.60
N ASP A 607 9.54 17.18 29.66
CA ASP A 607 8.27 17.36 30.38
C ASP A 607 7.22 18.11 29.56
N GLU A 608 7.61 19.00 28.65
CA GLU A 608 6.72 19.63 27.66
C GLU A 608 6.22 18.60 26.64
N SER A 609 7.07 17.65 26.26
CA SER A 609 6.71 16.56 25.34
C SER A 609 5.77 15.55 25.99
N LYS A 610 5.94 15.27 27.30
CA LYS A 610 4.98 14.52 28.12
C LYS A 610 3.64 15.24 28.18
N GLU A 611 3.62 16.55 28.37
CA GLU A 611 2.38 17.33 28.44
C GLU A 611 1.64 17.33 27.09
N ARG A 612 2.33 17.61 25.97
CA ARG A 612 1.74 17.47 24.62
C ARG A 612 1.23 16.05 24.34
N PHE A 613 1.91 15.03 24.84
CA PHE A 613 1.46 13.63 24.74
C PHE A 613 0.14 13.39 25.48
N ILE A 614 0.03 13.84 26.73
CA ILE A 614 -1.20 13.72 27.53
C ILE A 614 -2.37 14.44 26.83
N GLN A 615 -2.14 15.66 26.35
CA GLN A 615 -3.15 16.44 25.64
C GLN A 615 -3.58 15.77 24.32
N THR A 616 -2.63 15.21 23.57
CA THR A 616 -2.90 14.46 22.32
C THR A 616 -3.74 13.21 22.58
N VAL A 617 -3.36 12.39 23.57
CA VAL A 617 -4.08 11.16 23.91
C VAL A 617 -5.47 11.46 24.47
N ALA A 618 -5.58 12.39 25.43
CA ALA A 618 -6.86 12.75 26.02
C ALA A 618 -7.81 13.42 25.01
N GLY A 619 -7.27 14.27 24.13
CA GLY A 619 -8.01 14.86 23.01
C GLY A 619 -8.57 13.80 22.06
N HIS A 620 -7.76 12.83 21.64
CA HIS A 620 -8.24 11.74 20.79
C HIS A 620 -9.20 10.79 21.54
N MET A 621 -9.04 10.59 22.86
CA MET A 621 -9.99 9.83 23.68
C MET A 621 -11.34 10.54 23.89
N SER A 622 -11.43 11.85 23.68
CA SER A 622 -12.68 12.60 23.91
C SER A 622 -13.84 12.18 22.99
N THR A 623 -13.54 11.65 21.80
CA THR A 623 -14.53 11.10 20.86
C THR A 623 -14.86 9.63 21.10
N CYS A 624 -14.18 8.95 22.04
CA CYS A 624 -14.46 7.55 22.38
C CYS A 624 -15.74 7.44 23.22
N LYS A 625 -16.78 6.84 22.65
CA LYS A 625 -18.15 6.76 23.20
C LYS A 625 -18.27 5.84 24.42
N ARG A 626 -17.19 5.18 24.86
CA ARG A 626 -17.18 4.10 25.86
C ARG A 626 -16.08 4.29 26.91
N LYS A 627 -16.45 4.77 28.11
CA LYS A 627 -15.50 5.00 29.22
C LYS A 627 -14.73 3.76 29.68
N GLU A 628 -15.31 2.55 29.51
CA GLU A 628 -14.63 1.28 29.82
C GLU A 628 -13.35 1.10 28.98
N ILE A 629 -13.41 1.35 27.68
CA ILE A 629 -12.25 1.24 26.78
C ILE A 629 -11.13 2.20 27.21
N ILE A 630 -11.49 3.43 27.60
CA ILE A 630 -10.54 4.40 28.17
C ILE A 630 -9.94 3.86 29.49
N ALA A 631 -10.76 3.32 30.40
CA ALA A 631 -10.31 2.78 31.69
C ALA A 631 -9.35 1.59 31.53
N ARG A 632 -9.57 0.73 30.54
CA ARG A 632 -8.67 -0.36 30.14
C ARG A 632 -7.36 0.17 29.55
N GLN A 633 -7.43 1.13 28.63
CA GLN A 633 -6.24 1.70 28.00
C GLN A 633 -5.35 2.47 28.99
N ILE A 634 -5.95 3.18 29.95
CA ILE A 634 -5.23 3.84 31.05
C ILE A 634 -4.49 2.81 31.93
N ALA A 635 -5.04 1.61 32.13
CA ALA A 635 -4.35 0.54 32.86
C ALA A 635 -3.09 0.04 32.14
N ILE A 636 -3.12 -0.03 30.80
CA ILE A 636 -1.96 -0.36 29.97
C ILE A 636 -0.91 0.77 30.04
N PHE A 637 -1.33 2.03 29.90
CA PHE A 637 -0.45 3.19 30.07
C PHE A 637 0.17 3.28 31.48
N ARG A 638 -0.56 2.85 32.52
CA ARG A 638 -0.07 2.77 33.91
C ARG A 638 1.08 1.76 34.07
N GLN A 639 1.10 0.67 33.30
CA GLN A 639 2.25 -0.25 33.29
C GLN A 639 3.52 0.40 32.75
N VAL A 640 3.40 1.35 31.81
CA VAL A 640 4.52 2.17 31.31
C VAL A 640 5.00 3.15 32.38
N SER A 641 4.09 3.87 33.04
CA SER A 641 4.42 4.74 34.17
C SER A 641 3.17 5.06 35.00
N PRO A 642 3.23 4.97 36.35
CA PRO A 642 2.14 5.42 37.21
C PRO A 642 1.80 6.91 37.02
N ASP A 643 2.80 7.75 36.74
CA ASP A 643 2.64 9.18 36.44
C ASP A 643 1.91 9.41 35.11
N LEU A 644 2.22 8.64 34.06
CA LEU A 644 1.48 8.66 32.79
C LEU A 644 0.01 8.26 32.99
N GLY A 645 -0.23 7.17 33.72
CA GLY A 645 -1.59 6.73 34.07
C GLY A 645 -2.38 7.82 34.82
N ALA A 646 -1.81 8.39 35.88
CA ALA A 646 -2.45 9.41 36.69
C ALA A 646 -2.74 10.72 35.93
N ARG A 647 -1.85 11.14 35.03
CA ARG A 647 -2.09 12.31 34.16
C ARG A 647 -3.25 12.05 33.18
N LEU A 648 -3.34 10.86 32.60
CA LEU A 648 -4.45 10.49 31.71
C LEU A 648 -5.78 10.39 32.45
N GLU A 649 -5.82 9.88 33.69
CA GLU A 649 -7.05 9.90 34.51
C GLU A 649 -7.53 11.33 34.77
N LYS A 650 -6.61 12.24 35.11
CA LYS A 650 -6.91 13.66 35.31
C LYS A 650 -7.43 14.32 34.02
N ALA A 651 -6.78 14.06 32.89
CA ALA A 651 -7.12 14.69 31.61
C ALA A 651 -8.42 14.15 30.99
N THR A 652 -8.74 12.86 31.17
CA THR A 652 -9.96 12.24 30.62
C THR A 652 -11.15 12.24 31.58
N SER A 653 -10.93 12.50 32.87
CA SER A 653 -11.92 12.29 33.94
C SER A 653 -12.47 10.85 33.99
N VAL A 654 -11.66 9.86 33.60
CA VAL A 654 -11.94 8.43 33.70
C VAL A 654 -10.89 7.76 34.58
N ARG A 655 -11.31 7.06 35.64
CA ARG A 655 -10.42 6.20 36.43
C ARG A 655 -10.15 4.90 35.67
N GLY A 656 -8.87 4.55 35.49
CA GLY A 656 -8.45 3.30 34.87
C GLY A 656 -8.09 2.21 35.87
N TYR A 657 -8.05 0.95 35.43
CA TYR A 657 -7.75 -0.19 36.29
C TYR A 657 -6.32 -0.14 36.87
N GLY A 658 -6.18 -0.47 38.16
CA GLY A 658 -4.92 -0.31 38.90
C GLY A 658 -3.75 -1.17 38.39
N SER A 659 -4.05 -2.34 37.82
CA SER A 659 -3.09 -3.25 37.18
C SER A 659 -3.76 -3.98 36.01
N ILE A 660 -2.97 -4.47 35.04
CA ILE A 660 -3.46 -5.34 33.96
C ILE A 660 -3.50 -6.83 34.35
N GLU A 661 -2.93 -7.22 35.48
CA GLU A 661 -2.85 -8.61 35.98
C GLU A 661 -4.22 -9.30 36.14
N GLY A 662 -5.25 -8.53 36.53
CA GLY A 662 -6.63 -9.02 36.62
C GLY A 662 -7.37 -9.05 35.28
N MET A 663 -6.83 -8.46 34.21
CA MET A 663 -7.54 -8.26 32.95
C MET A 663 -7.42 -9.47 32.03
N SER A 664 -8.54 -9.83 31.38
CA SER A 664 -8.52 -10.63 30.16
C SER A 664 -8.50 -9.70 28.94
N PHE A 665 -7.77 -10.08 27.90
CA PHE A 665 -7.72 -9.40 26.60
C PHE A 665 -8.31 -10.28 25.52
N ASN A 666 -8.92 -9.68 24.50
CA ASN A 666 -9.54 -10.45 23.41
C ASN A 666 -8.55 -10.86 22.32
N GLY A 667 -7.50 -10.06 22.06
CA GLY A 667 -6.56 -10.28 20.96
C GLY A 667 -5.27 -11.01 21.32
N THR A 668 -4.97 -11.22 22.61
CA THR A 668 -3.64 -11.71 23.05
C THR A 668 -3.72 -12.39 24.42
N HIS A 669 -2.76 -13.27 24.73
CA HIS A 669 -2.67 -13.88 26.06
C HIS A 669 -2.13 -12.87 27.08
N ASN A 670 -2.55 -12.96 28.34
CA ASN A 670 -2.01 -12.15 29.43
C ASN A 670 -1.11 -13.00 30.34
N GLY A 671 0.19 -12.70 30.32
CA GLY A 671 1.20 -13.37 31.13
C GLY A 671 1.44 -12.74 32.51
N PHE A 672 0.72 -11.67 32.86
CA PHE A 672 0.85 -11.03 34.18
C PHE A 672 0.13 -11.85 35.26
N GLY A 673 0.88 -12.24 36.30
CA GLY A 673 0.35 -12.97 37.46
C GLY A 673 -0.14 -14.38 37.09
N ILE A 674 -1.43 -14.65 37.33
CA ILE A 674 -2.08 -15.88 36.87
C ILE A 674 -2.36 -15.73 35.37
N LYS A 675 -1.63 -16.50 34.53
CA LYS A 675 -1.80 -16.55 33.06
C LYS A 675 -3.27 -16.66 32.65
N ARG A 676 -3.71 -15.83 31.69
CA ARG A 676 -5.07 -15.82 31.12
C ARG A 676 -5.02 -15.95 29.61
N GLY A 677 -5.77 -16.90 29.06
CA GLY A 677 -5.87 -17.03 27.61
C GLY A 677 -6.67 -15.90 26.96
N ALA A 678 -6.37 -15.63 25.68
CA ALA A 678 -7.12 -14.66 24.88
C ALA A 678 -8.61 -15.02 24.85
N ASN A 679 -9.47 -14.01 24.99
CA ASN A 679 -10.93 -14.16 25.06
C ASN A 679 -11.42 -15.20 26.10
N GLY A 680 -10.66 -15.39 27.19
CA GLY A 680 -11.00 -16.34 28.26
C GLY A 680 -10.76 -17.82 27.94
N LEU A 681 -10.11 -18.15 26.82
CA LEU A 681 -9.72 -19.52 26.49
C LEU A 681 -8.69 -20.09 27.48
N ARG A 682 -8.57 -21.42 27.52
CA ARG A 682 -7.42 -22.06 28.18
C ARG A 682 -6.18 -21.86 27.31
N GLN A 683 -5.12 -21.31 27.91
CA GLN A 683 -3.82 -21.20 27.27
C GLN A 683 -3.03 -22.50 27.43
N ASP A 684 -2.29 -22.91 26.41
CA ASP A 684 -1.21 -23.86 26.56
C ASP A 684 0.07 -23.11 26.95
N ALA A 685 0.67 -23.48 28.08
CA ALA A 685 1.80 -22.77 28.65
C ALA A 685 3.13 -23.12 27.96
N GLU A 686 3.22 -24.28 27.31
CA GLU A 686 4.45 -24.78 26.70
C GLU A 686 4.70 -24.11 25.34
N VAL A 687 3.62 -23.86 24.57
CA VAL A 687 3.68 -23.26 23.22
C VAL A 687 4.10 -21.78 23.23
N VAL A 688 3.81 -21.02 24.30
CA VAL A 688 3.97 -19.55 24.34
C VAL A 688 5.07 -19.09 25.31
N PHE A 689 5.95 -19.99 25.74
CA PHE A 689 6.83 -19.76 26.90
C PHE A 689 7.85 -18.61 26.78
N ASN A 690 8.23 -18.20 25.56
CA ASN A 690 9.20 -17.11 25.32
C ASN A 690 8.83 -16.14 24.16
N ASN A 691 7.57 -16.12 23.72
CA ASN A 691 7.12 -15.41 22.51
C ASN A 691 7.96 -15.67 21.24
N GLY A 692 8.52 -16.88 21.07
CA GLY A 692 9.27 -17.28 19.88
C GLY A 692 10.67 -16.66 19.76
N ALA A 693 11.22 -16.07 20.82
CA ALA A 693 12.57 -15.50 20.81
C ALA A 693 13.67 -16.56 20.56
N PRO A 694 14.88 -16.16 20.10
CA PRO A 694 16.04 -17.06 20.09
C PRO A 694 16.33 -17.64 21.47
N GLN A 695 16.86 -18.85 21.49
CA GLN A 695 17.37 -19.51 22.69
C GLN A 695 18.65 -20.23 22.34
N LYS A 696 19.57 -20.33 23.31
CA LYS A 696 20.68 -21.28 23.23
C LYS A 696 20.11 -22.64 22.87
N THR A 697 20.41 -23.12 21.67
CA THR A 697 20.13 -24.50 21.32
C THR A 697 20.80 -25.38 22.35
N GLN A 698 20.03 -26.23 23.04
CA GLN A 698 20.63 -27.43 23.61
C GLN A 698 21.29 -28.14 22.44
N LYS A 699 22.63 -28.18 22.42
CA LYS A 699 23.38 -28.84 21.36
C LYS A 699 22.80 -30.23 21.20
N ALA A 700 22.34 -30.55 19.98
CA ALA A 700 21.71 -31.84 19.69
C ALA A 700 22.63 -32.97 20.19
N ARG A 701 22.04 -33.92 20.92
CA ARG A 701 22.72 -35.12 21.43
C ARG A 701 22.98 -36.11 20.30
#